data_AF-A0A1U7CJL3-F1
#
_entry.id   AF-A0A1U7CJL3-F1
#
_cell.length_a   1.000
_cell.length_b   1.000
_cell.length_c   1.000
_cell.angle_alpha   90.00
_cell.angle_beta   90.00
_cell.angle_gamma   90.00
#
_symmetry.space_group_name_H-M   'P 1'
#
loop_
_entity.id
_entity.type
_entity.pdbx_description
1 polymer ?
#
loop_
_entity_poly.entity_id
_entity_poly.type
_entity_poly.pdbx_seq_one_letter_code
_entity_poly.pdbx_strand_id
1 'polypeptide(L)'
;MDGPPWPITWAWGWTMAMLISLACVALGMTIPLSGTVEDAAGRPVAGATVWLGDTIATRKGSEVLATAKTDENGRFRLERAADLVGRGRSWSPTLWAYKPGGRIAHLEFKGDLPAADEPVRLVLGPPASTPVRVLNPDGKPAKGASVRPVYLRIKAPRPPDKLLDRLGATTDADGRATLDGFAPVDVELLDVTVEGQIVQYLPLDPDDGTLTLRPLGRLKVRIVADDPKVLKGWIITASSHPTDAGYQGPTTHWARETTGDDGRIDFPPLATGRITWDAKPPEGSNYLLAKQPGGTVRAGETEEVEIAVRRGVRIEGVVKEESGGAPVAGVQVVVTPLQGNSQSGASPVTDARGRISAVIPPGTTRLTYIEVPKDYFLPPRVQNWVDFEVKEGEERHECAPPPLRKAAHVRGRVVDEAGEPSPWAAVSGSWSLDENGFNTTSTIHAETDARGEFVLGSIPPNARVTVTASSGWTTESDSSVVPKVDEGEPTTIRLRKRPTLALSGRVLGPDGRPLADAQIRVMIRAPVQGFNSGSPFMFGESEEVRTGPDGRYKTPAQLPVKHEYRIEAQASRCEPSMSRWLVGQAVEVPDLVLRRSIGVREAAGWVVDSTGKPVVGAEVFQSGDGPRRTRGVTDADGRFRVAKVPDAPAFLFVAREGYRFLGRRVEPEARAIEFVLRRLDEPPAALLGSAGSPVARDEERAIARDLIAQARKAPGGGGDSQRGPLAVAALVDPDRMVEMIENQVVAVDAGVLTALAIGRSEGDPRKVLEILDAIDSPATASHAALGLFDRLGRSARPAFRRELLDRAERRAHDVGEPGQEASLLARAADRRLDIGDVDRGSALAREAQTVAARPGQQLVPDPLDDLASALARVDLAAALKLLDGQAKPPGVLDMTRAAIAKRIAAANPAEARRLLGVIQENNRWSARRAVCARMVAKDLPAARALAAEGGDAMLAAVLPAFAARALADSDPRAARELLFESVEKLGKLDQIQAAQPAPAVVLARLVPLAVRLDPDRAPSCLWLALSRRPPLPDRELSPVLPDVRQRYLDLAELAALTSRYDRAAAEVVFAPVAARLAALDDEPCGLGNEGPAIFRAAGAFDARAARALLDALPEDPPPLDGRQAGFPNFRHHSKAEARVALAEVLGLPPRLRLREPFMPIGGDDWLEVLDDRGMGRIEGP
;
A
#
# COMPACT_ATOMS: atom_id res chain seq x y z
N MET A 1 64.70 31.61 -36.02
CA MET A 1 65.92 30.89 -36.44
C MET A 1 66.43 30.27 -35.14
N ASP A 2 66.15 29.01 -34.81
CA ASP A 2 66.27 27.80 -35.63
C ASP A 2 65.24 26.73 -35.23
N GLY A 3 64.70 26.01 -36.21
CA GLY A 3 64.09 24.68 -36.07
C GLY A 3 64.83 23.72 -37.01
N PRO A 4 64.92 22.40 -36.72
CA PRO A 4 63.88 21.40 -37.07
C PRO A 4 63.92 20.13 -36.13
N PRO A 5 63.35 18.93 -36.44
CA PRO A 5 62.22 18.51 -37.29
C PRO A 5 61.12 17.70 -36.51
N TRP A 6 59.98 17.45 -37.15
CA TRP A 6 58.90 16.56 -36.69
C TRP A 6 59.22 15.06 -36.92
N PRO A 7 58.59 14.14 -36.14
CA PRO A 7 58.02 12.95 -36.78
C PRO A 7 56.57 12.63 -36.36
N ILE A 8 55.82 12.24 -37.39
CA ILE A 8 54.47 11.67 -37.45
C ILE A 8 54.43 10.31 -36.73
N THR A 9 53.72 10.16 -35.60
CA THR A 9 53.41 8.82 -35.02
C THR A 9 52.15 8.70 -34.15
N TRP A 10 51.32 9.73 -33.94
CA TRP A 10 50.27 9.67 -32.89
C TRP A 10 48.81 9.52 -33.36
N ALA A 11 48.56 9.30 -34.66
CA ALA A 11 47.19 9.18 -35.21
C ALA A 11 46.74 7.72 -35.50
N TRP A 12 47.53 6.71 -35.16
CA TRP A 12 47.24 5.30 -35.50
C TRP A 12 46.67 4.47 -34.35
N GLY A 13 46.71 4.94 -33.09
CA GLY A 13 46.25 4.17 -31.93
C GLY A 13 44.72 4.11 -31.77
N TRP A 14 44.00 5.18 -32.16
CA TRP A 14 42.57 5.31 -31.89
C TRP A 14 41.69 4.68 -32.98
N THR A 15 42.10 4.75 -34.24
CA THR A 15 41.46 4.03 -35.35
C THR A 15 41.66 2.52 -35.23
N MET A 16 42.80 2.07 -34.69
CA MET A 16 43.07 0.64 -34.52
C MET A 16 42.26 0.02 -33.38
N ALA A 17 42.01 0.71 -32.26
CA ALA A 17 41.13 0.20 -31.21
C ALA A 17 39.65 0.12 -31.64
N MET A 18 39.17 1.09 -32.43
CA MET A 18 37.80 1.09 -32.96
C MET A 18 37.63 0.08 -34.11
N LEU A 19 38.66 -0.11 -34.95
CA LEU A 19 38.72 -1.18 -35.95
C LEU A 19 38.88 -2.56 -35.31
N ILE A 20 39.59 -2.69 -34.18
CA ILE A 20 39.67 -3.93 -33.41
C ILE A 20 38.30 -4.25 -32.81
N SER A 21 37.57 -3.30 -32.23
CA SER A 21 36.21 -3.58 -31.72
C SER A 21 35.22 -3.95 -32.83
N LEU A 22 35.26 -3.30 -34.00
CA LEU A 22 34.43 -3.70 -35.15
C LEU A 22 34.90 -5.02 -35.79
N ALA A 23 36.20 -5.30 -35.80
CA ALA A 23 36.77 -6.56 -36.28
C ALA A 23 36.53 -7.71 -35.30
N CYS A 24 36.54 -7.48 -33.98
CA CYS A 24 36.18 -8.44 -32.94
C CYS A 24 34.71 -8.88 -33.06
N VAL A 25 33.82 -7.94 -33.41
CA VAL A 25 32.41 -8.22 -33.74
C VAL A 25 32.29 -9.04 -35.04
N ALA A 26 33.17 -8.82 -36.03
CA ALA A 26 33.18 -9.58 -37.28
C ALA A 26 33.95 -10.93 -37.21
N LEU A 27 34.83 -11.12 -36.22
CA LEU A 27 35.75 -12.27 -36.08
C LEU A 27 35.44 -13.20 -34.91
N GLY A 28 34.49 -12.86 -34.01
CA GLY A 28 34.06 -13.74 -32.92
C GLY A 28 35.12 -14.01 -31.84
N MET A 29 35.91 -13.00 -31.45
CA MET A 29 36.98 -13.15 -30.46
C MET A 29 36.42 -13.39 -29.04
N THR A 30 36.94 -14.40 -28.33
CA THR A 30 36.55 -14.75 -26.96
C THR A 30 37.58 -14.31 -25.91
N ILE A 31 37.11 -14.00 -24.71
CA ILE A 31 37.90 -13.76 -23.50
C ILE A 31 37.66 -14.94 -22.55
N PRO A 32 38.71 -15.55 -21.98
CA PRO A 32 38.55 -16.61 -21.00
C PRO A 32 38.10 -16.03 -19.65
N LEU A 33 37.24 -16.75 -18.94
CA LEU A 33 36.92 -16.54 -17.53
C LEU A 33 37.29 -17.81 -16.79
N SER A 34 38.17 -17.69 -15.79
CA SER A 34 38.72 -18.84 -15.06
C SER A 34 38.36 -18.76 -13.59
N GLY A 35 38.31 -19.89 -12.89
CA GLY A 35 37.98 -19.88 -11.47
C GLY A 35 38.05 -21.26 -10.83
N THR A 36 37.61 -21.35 -9.58
CA THR A 36 37.55 -22.58 -8.78
C THR A 36 36.15 -22.80 -8.21
N VAL A 37 35.75 -24.07 -8.11
CA VAL A 37 34.56 -24.51 -7.39
C VAL A 37 35.00 -25.36 -6.21
N GLU A 38 34.52 -25.01 -5.02
CA GLU A 38 34.83 -25.67 -3.76
C GLU A 38 33.53 -26.13 -3.05
N ASP A 39 33.66 -27.02 -2.07
CA ASP A 39 32.56 -27.38 -1.16
C ASP A 39 32.54 -26.46 0.07
N ALA A 40 31.51 -26.59 0.91
CA ALA A 40 31.37 -25.80 2.15
C ALA A 40 32.53 -25.99 3.16
N ALA A 41 33.39 -27.00 2.99
CA ALA A 41 34.59 -27.23 3.80
C ALA A 41 35.87 -26.68 3.13
N GLY A 42 35.74 -25.98 1.99
CA GLY A 42 36.86 -25.39 1.24
C GLY A 42 37.64 -26.40 0.39
N ARG A 43 37.10 -27.60 0.14
CA ARG A 43 37.77 -28.61 -0.68
C ARG A 43 37.39 -28.44 -2.15
N PRO A 44 38.33 -28.62 -3.11
CA PRO A 44 38.04 -28.48 -4.53
C PRO A 44 37.03 -29.53 -5.02
N VAL A 45 36.09 -29.10 -5.86
CA VAL A 45 35.01 -29.95 -6.39
C VAL A 45 35.28 -30.28 -7.85
N ALA A 46 35.75 -31.50 -8.11
CA ALA A 46 35.94 -32.00 -9.47
C ALA A 46 34.63 -32.36 -10.18
N GLY A 47 34.55 -32.09 -11.49
CA GLY A 47 33.41 -32.46 -12.35
C GLY A 47 32.13 -31.66 -12.13
N ALA A 48 32.15 -30.57 -11.37
CA ALA A 48 31.05 -29.61 -11.30
C ALA A 48 30.87 -28.94 -12.67
N THR A 49 29.63 -28.73 -13.09
CA THR A 49 29.33 -27.95 -14.30
C THR A 49 29.14 -26.49 -13.89
N VAL A 50 29.73 -25.58 -14.66
CA VAL A 50 29.67 -24.13 -14.46
C VAL A 50 29.02 -23.50 -15.68
N TRP A 51 28.01 -22.63 -15.48
CA TRP A 51 27.31 -21.90 -16.54
C TRP A 51 27.44 -20.40 -16.32
N LEU A 52 27.70 -19.66 -17.40
CA LEU A 52 27.54 -18.20 -17.42
C LEU A 52 26.21 -17.87 -18.11
N GLY A 53 25.29 -17.25 -17.38
CA GLY A 53 23.97 -16.84 -17.87
C GLY A 53 23.84 -15.34 -18.06
N ASP A 54 23.03 -14.91 -19.03
CA ASP A 54 22.65 -13.52 -19.25
C ASP A 54 21.47 -13.10 -18.33
N THR A 55 21.50 -11.92 -17.73
CA THR A 55 20.35 -11.36 -16.98
C THR A 55 19.69 -10.23 -17.77
N ILE A 56 19.07 -10.57 -18.89
CA ILE A 56 17.88 -9.85 -19.34
C ILE A 56 16.68 -10.71 -18.96
N ALA A 57 15.96 -10.29 -17.92
CA ALA A 57 14.70 -10.89 -17.50
C ALA A 57 13.60 -10.66 -18.56
N THR A 58 13.76 -11.23 -19.75
CA THR A 58 12.59 -11.53 -20.56
C THR A 58 11.93 -12.78 -19.99
N ARG A 59 10.61 -12.91 -20.12
CA ARG A 59 9.85 -14.11 -19.72
C ARG A 59 10.28 -15.39 -20.47
N LYS A 60 11.31 -15.33 -21.32
CA LYS A 60 11.91 -16.45 -22.07
C LYS A 60 13.14 -17.08 -21.38
N GLY A 61 13.50 -16.67 -20.16
CA GLY A 61 14.64 -17.23 -19.41
C GLY A 61 15.99 -16.62 -19.80
N SER A 62 17.01 -16.84 -18.96
CA SER A 62 18.38 -16.38 -19.19
C SER A 62 19.10 -17.28 -20.21
N GLU A 63 19.66 -16.68 -21.27
CA GLU A 63 20.45 -17.42 -22.26
C GLU A 63 21.79 -17.87 -21.65
N VAL A 64 22.21 -19.11 -21.94
CA VAL A 64 23.52 -19.60 -21.53
C VAL A 64 24.57 -19.05 -22.49
N LEU A 65 25.37 -18.12 -22.00
CA LEU A 65 26.45 -17.47 -22.72
C LEU A 65 27.68 -18.40 -22.87
N ALA A 66 27.97 -19.20 -21.84
CA ALA A 66 29.09 -20.15 -21.86
C ALA A 66 28.92 -21.26 -20.81
N THR A 67 29.64 -22.38 -20.97
CA THR A 67 29.61 -23.51 -20.03
C THR A 67 30.97 -24.19 -19.94
N ALA A 68 31.35 -24.64 -18.75
CA ALA A 68 32.57 -25.42 -18.50
C ALA A 68 32.34 -26.53 -17.47
N LYS A 69 33.31 -27.43 -17.33
CA LYS A 69 33.39 -28.38 -16.21
C LYS A 69 34.67 -28.14 -15.42
N THR A 70 34.63 -28.42 -14.12
CA THR A 70 35.82 -28.34 -13.28
C THR A 70 36.72 -29.56 -13.42
N ASP A 71 38.03 -29.33 -13.37
CA ASP A 71 39.07 -30.37 -13.33
C ASP A 71 39.21 -31.03 -11.93
N GLU A 72 40.17 -31.93 -11.76
CA GLU A 72 40.43 -32.62 -10.49
C GLU A 72 40.78 -31.69 -9.31
N ASN A 73 41.27 -30.48 -9.62
CA ASN A 73 41.58 -29.44 -8.65
C ASN A 73 40.45 -28.42 -8.49
N GLY A 74 39.26 -28.71 -9.01
CA GLY A 74 38.10 -27.82 -8.94
C GLY A 74 38.19 -26.61 -9.86
N ARG A 75 39.18 -26.51 -10.75
CA ARG A 75 39.39 -25.35 -11.62
C ARG A 75 38.53 -25.45 -12.87
N PHE A 76 37.94 -24.33 -13.30
CA PHE A 76 37.24 -24.22 -14.57
C PHE A 76 37.81 -23.08 -15.42
N ARG A 77 37.59 -23.18 -16.72
CA ARG A 77 37.84 -22.12 -17.71
C ARG A 77 36.73 -22.13 -18.74
N LEU A 78 36.09 -20.99 -18.97
CA LEU A 78 35.04 -20.80 -19.96
C LEU A 78 35.40 -19.66 -20.91
N GLU A 79 35.11 -19.81 -22.20
CA GLU A 79 35.33 -18.79 -23.22
C GLU A 79 34.04 -17.99 -23.40
N ARG A 80 34.11 -16.66 -23.30
CA ARG A 80 32.96 -15.76 -23.44
C ARG A 80 33.23 -14.67 -24.49
N ALA A 81 32.21 -14.11 -25.12
CA ALA A 81 32.42 -13.03 -26.09
C ALA A 81 32.96 -11.75 -25.41
N ALA A 82 33.82 -11.02 -26.12
CA ALA A 82 34.47 -9.81 -25.61
C ALA A 82 33.51 -8.60 -25.48
N ASP A 83 32.43 -8.59 -26.25
CA ASP A 83 31.42 -7.52 -26.33
C ASP A 83 30.32 -7.62 -25.26
N LEU A 84 30.47 -8.55 -24.31
CA LEU A 84 29.62 -8.71 -23.14
C LEU A 84 29.91 -7.63 -22.07
N VAL A 85 30.26 -6.41 -22.44
CA VAL A 85 30.58 -5.31 -21.53
C VAL A 85 29.76 -4.07 -21.96
N GLY A 86 29.09 -3.39 -21.01
CA GLY A 86 28.41 -2.12 -21.29
C GLY A 86 26.93 -2.15 -21.72
N ARG A 87 26.16 -3.23 -21.47
CA ARG A 87 24.72 -3.30 -21.84
C ARG A 87 23.73 -2.61 -20.86
N GLY A 88 24.21 -1.69 -20.01
CA GLY A 88 23.37 -0.84 -19.14
C GLY A 88 23.12 -1.39 -17.72
N ARG A 89 22.56 -0.54 -16.83
CA ARG A 89 22.36 -0.77 -15.38
C ARG A 89 21.44 -1.96 -15.01
N SER A 90 20.65 -2.45 -15.96
CA SER A 90 19.66 -3.51 -15.77
C SER A 90 20.13 -4.89 -16.27
N TRP A 91 21.41 -5.00 -16.64
CA TRP A 91 22.04 -6.22 -17.14
C TRP A 91 23.09 -6.74 -16.13
N SER A 92 23.00 -8.02 -15.75
CA SER A 92 23.90 -8.59 -14.71
C SER A 92 24.25 -10.06 -14.96
N PRO A 93 25.25 -10.39 -15.80
CA PRO A 93 25.59 -11.79 -16.08
C PRO A 93 25.93 -12.55 -14.80
N THR A 94 25.54 -13.83 -14.71
CA THR A 94 25.65 -14.63 -13.48
C THR A 94 26.30 -15.97 -13.75
N LEU A 95 27.31 -16.31 -12.95
CA LEU A 95 27.86 -17.66 -12.90
C LEU A 95 27.02 -18.55 -12.00
N TRP A 96 26.83 -19.78 -12.44
CA TRP A 96 26.17 -20.84 -11.69
C TRP A 96 27.08 -22.06 -11.65
N ALA A 97 27.20 -22.72 -10.50
CA ALA A 97 27.87 -24.01 -10.38
C ALA A 97 26.94 -25.04 -9.75
N TYR A 98 26.97 -26.25 -10.29
CA TYR A 98 26.23 -27.38 -9.76
C TYR A 98 26.98 -28.70 -9.99
N LYS A 99 26.89 -29.57 -8.98
CA LYS A 99 27.28 -30.98 -9.03
C LYS A 99 26.19 -31.80 -8.33
N PRO A 100 25.75 -32.94 -8.91
CA PRO A 100 24.79 -33.82 -8.26
C PRO A 100 25.17 -34.14 -6.81
N GLY A 101 24.19 -34.05 -5.91
CA GLY A 101 24.41 -34.21 -4.47
C GLY A 101 25.03 -33.00 -3.75
N GLY A 102 25.15 -31.83 -4.39
CA GLY A 102 25.54 -30.57 -3.74
C GLY A 102 24.50 -29.47 -3.99
N ARG A 103 24.32 -28.55 -3.04
CA ARG A 103 23.44 -27.39 -3.21
C ARG A 103 24.09 -26.38 -4.15
N ILE A 104 23.31 -25.79 -5.05
CA ILE A 104 23.82 -24.90 -6.11
C ILE A 104 24.56 -23.68 -5.55
N ALA A 105 25.51 -23.16 -6.33
CA ALA A 105 26.19 -21.90 -6.05
C ALA A 105 25.99 -20.91 -7.20
N HIS A 106 26.02 -19.62 -6.90
CA HIS A 106 25.97 -18.56 -7.91
C HIS A 106 26.85 -17.37 -7.55
N LEU A 107 27.26 -16.61 -8.57
CA LEU A 107 27.97 -15.34 -8.45
C LEU A 107 27.46 -14.39 -9.53
N GLU A 108 26.78 -13.32 -9.13
CA GLU A 108 26.22 -12.30 -10.03
C GLU A 108 27.22 -11.15 -10.23
N PHE A 109 27.43 -10.75 -11.48
CA PHE A 109 28.26 -9.60 -11.84
C PHE A 109 27.36 -8.40 -12.20
N LYS A 110 27.35 -7.38 -11.34
CA LYS A 110 26.52 -6.17 -11.51
C LYS A 110 27.21 -5.04 -12.31
N GLY A 111 28.48 -5.24 -12.64
CA GLY A 111 29.32 -4.34 -13.44
C GLY A 111 30.02 -5.10 -14.57
N ASP A 112 31.29 -4.81 -14.83
CA ASP A 112 32.05 -5.53 -15.87
C ASP A 112 32.38 -6.97 -15.45
N LEU A 113 32.49 -7.86 -16.44
CA LEU A 113 32.91 -9.24 -16.22
C LEU A 113 34.42 -9.34 -15.91
N PRO A 114 34.87 -10.29 -15.07
CA PRO A 114 36.29 -10.44 -14.70
C PRO A 114 37.21 -10.56 -15.92
N ALA A 115 38.42 -10.02 -15.78
CA ALA A 115 39.46 -10.10 -16.81
C ALA A 115 39.98 -11.54 -17.01
N ALA A 116 40.72 -11.76 -18.09
CA ALA A 116 41.25 -13.08 -18.46
C ALA A 116 42.14 -13.74 -17.38
N ASP A 117 42.79 -12.90 -16.58
CA ASP A 117 43.75 -13.23 -15.53
C ASP A 117 43.17 -13.12 -14.11
N GLU A 118 41.87 -12.83 -13.97
CA GLU A 118 41.20 -12.64 -12.69
C GLU A 118 40.36 -13.89 -12.32
N PRO A 119 40.88 -14.79 -11.45
CA PRO A 119 40.17 -16.01 -11.10
C PRO A 119 39.03 -15.76 -10.11
N VAL A 120 37.86 -16.34 -10.38
CA VAL A 120 36.70 -16.28 -9.47
C VAL A 120 36.56 -17.56 -8.62
N ARG A 121 35.86 -17.47 -7.50
CA ARG A 121 35.60 -18.61 -6.59
C ARG A 121 34.09 -18.83 -6.41
N LEU A 122 33.65 -20.08 -6.50
CA LEU A 122 32.27 -20.53 -6.24
C LEU A 122 32.28 -21.61 -5.15
N VAL A 123 31.37 -21.54 -4.18
CA VAL A 123 31.27 -22.51 -3.08
C VAL A 123 29.91 -23.20 -3.12
N LEU A 124 29.91 -24.51 -3.38
CA LEU A 124 28.70 -25.34 -3.31
C LEU A 124 28.27 -25.51 -1.86
N GLY A 125 26.99 -25.28 -1.60
CA GLY A 125 26.40 -25.52 -0.29
C GLY A 125 26.31 -27.01 0.07
N PRO A 126 26.01 -27.34 1.33
CA PRO A 126 25.80 -28.73 1.74
C PRO A 126 24.68 -29.39 0.92
N PRO A 127 24.75 -30.72 0.69
CA PRO A 127 23.73 -31.46 -0.06
C PRO A 127 22.32 -31.08 0.40
N ALA A 128 21.47 -30.66 -0.53
CA ALA A 128 20.09 -30.27 -0.24
C ALA A 128 19.17 -30.75 -1.35
N SER A 129 18.01 -31.28 -0.96
CA SER A 129 16.98 -31.72 -1.88
C SER A 129 15.62 -31.26 -1.38
N THR A 130 14.75 -30.86 -2.30
CA THR A 130 13.40 -30.42 -1.98
C THR A 130 12.38 -31.45 -2.46
N PRO A 131 11.67 -32.14 -1.54
CA PRO A 131 10.57 -33.02 -1.94
C PRO A 131 9.40 -32.17 -2.42
N VAL A 132 8.77 -32.60 -3.51
CA VAL A 132 7.61 -31.94 -4.10
C VAL A 132 6.52 -32.99 -4.34
N ARG A 133 5.27 -32.63 -4.04
CA ARG A 133 4.10 -33.44 -4.41
C ARG A 133 3.13 -32.61 -5.24
N VAL A 134 2.89 -33.02 -6.48
CA VAL A 134 1.97 -32.36 -7.40
C VAL A 134 0.63 -33.09 -7.41
N LEU A 135 -0.44 -32.34 -7.17
CA LEU A 135 -1.81 -32.83 -7.25
C LEU A 135 -2.54 -32.21 -8.45
N ASN A 136 -3.40 -33.00 -9.08
CA ASN A 136 -4.38 -32.55 -10.05
C ASN A 136 -5.48 -31.70 -9.38
N PRO A 137 -6.28 -30.97 -10.15
CA PRO A 137 -7.37 -30.17 -9.60
C PRO A 137 -8.42 -30.97 -8.81
N ASP A 138 -8.54 -32.28 -9.06
CA ASP A 138 -9.43 -33.20 -8.33
C ASP A 138 -8.80 -33.76 -7.04
N GLY A 139 -7.60 -33.30 -6.67
CA GLY A 139 -6.86 -33.72 -5.48
C GLY A 139 -6.10 -35.04 -5.64
N LYS A 140 -6.17 -35.70 -6.80
CA LYS A 140 -5.39 -36.92 -7.06
C LYS A 140 -3.95 -36.59 -7.45
N PRO A 141 -2.99 -37.51 -7.26
CA PRO A 141 -1.63 -37.30 -7.72
C PRO A 141 -1.50 -37.03 -9.22
N ALA A 142 -0.71 -36.03 -9.59
CA ALA A 142 -0.40 -35.72 -10.97
C ALA A 142 0.87 -36.47 -11.40
N LYS A 143 0.70 -37.61 -12.08
CA LYS A 143 1.82 -38.40 -12.63
C LYS A 143 2.39 -37.76 -13.90
N GLY A 144 3.71 -37.75 -14.04
CA GLY A 144 4.37 -37.27 -15.26
C GLY A 144 4.46 -35.75 -15.39
N ALA A 145 4.17 -35.00 -14.32
CA ALA A 145 4.33 -33.56 -14.29
C ALA A 145 5.83 -33.21 -14.18
N SER A 146 6.33 -32.38 -15.11
CA SER A 146 7.67 -31.81 -15.05
C SER A 146 7.66 -30.58 -14.14
N VAL A 147 8.46 -30.62 -13.08
CA VAL A 147 8.59 -29.56 -12.07
C VAL A 147 9.97 -28.91 -12.18
N ARG A 148 10.04 -27.58 -12.28
CA ARG A 148 11.29 -26.82 -12.39
C ARG A 148 11.29 -25.60 -11.46
N PRO A 149 12.37 -25.31 -10.73
CA PRO A 149 12.45 -24.10 -9.91
C PRO A 149 12.68 -22.87 -10.76
N VAL A 150 11.95 -21.78 -10.52
CA VAL A 150 11.98 -20.60 -11.40
C VAL A 150 12.23 -19.30 -10.68
N TYR A 151 11.60 -19.10 -9.54
CA TYR A 151 11.97 -18.03 -8.64
C TYR A 151 12.58 -18.65 -7.40
N LEU A 152 13.77 -18.15 -7.07
CA LEU A 152 14.51 -18.56 -5.91
C LEU A 152 14.44 -17.45 -4.86
N ARG A 153 14.30 -17.83 -3.60
CA ARG A 153 14.30 -16.91 -2.45
C ARG A 153 15.69 -16.44 -2.06
N ILE A 154 16.72 -17.20 -2.43
CA ILE A 154 18.07 -16.65 -2.53
C ILE A 154 18.00 -15.56 -3.61
N LYS A 155 18.46 -14.33 -3.31
CA LYS A 155 18.41 -13.18 -4.23
C LYS A 155 19.33 -13.38 -5.44
N ALA A 156 19.07 -14.40 -6.21
CA ALA A 156 19.77 -14.80 -7.40
C ALA A 156 18.84 -14.55 -8.59
N PRO A 157 19.38 -14.18 -9.76
CA PRO A 157 18.62 -14.18 -11.01
C PRO A 157 18.01 -15.56 -11.30
N ARG A 158 17.02 -15.63 -12.20
CA ARG A 158 16.47 -16.94 -12.64
C ARG A 158 17.61 -17.79 -13.23
N PRO A 159 17.78 -19.05 -12.79
CA PRO A 159 18.79 -19.94 -13.37
C PRO A 159 18.56 -20.16 -14.87
N PRO A 160 19.62 -20.33 -15.69
CA PRO A 160 19.47 -20.58 -17.12
C PRO A 160 18.67 -21.85 -17.41
N ASP A 161 17.88 -21.86 -18.49
CA ASP A 161 16.99 -22.98 -18.77
C ASP A 161 17.74 -24.32 -18.93
N LYS A 162 18.98 -24.32 -19.45
CA LYS A 162 19.82 -25.54 -19.50
C LYS A 162 20.20 -26.09 -18.11
N LEU A 163 20.31 -25.22 -17.10
CA LEU A 163 20.51 -25.62 -15.72
C LEU A 163 19.18 -26.15 -15.15
N LEU A 164 18.06 -25.47 -15.43
CA LEU A 164 16.73 -25.92 -15.01
C LEU A 164 16.32 -27.25 -15.64
N ASP A 165 16.74 -27.55 -16.87
CA ASP A 165 16.53 -28.85 -17.52
C ASP A 165 17.22 -30.00 -16.75
N ARG A 166 18.32 -29.71 -16.05
CA ARG A 166 19.04 -30.69 -15.22
C ARG A 166 18.53 -30.79 -13.79
N LEU A 167 18.02 -29.69 -13.25
CA LEU A 167 17.52 -29.62 -11.87
C LEU A 167 16.02 -29.91 -11.77
N GLY A 168 15.32 -29.90 -12.90
CA GLY A 168 13.93 -30.29 -12.98
C GLY A 168 13.74 -31.77 -12.70
N ALA A 169 12.57 -32.11 -12.16
CA ALA A 169 12.19 -33.48 -11.86
C ALA A 169 10.80 -33.78 -12.41
N THR A 170 10.58 -35.04 -12.77
CA THR A 170 9.28 -35.53 -13.22
C THR A 170 8.61 -36.31 -12.12
N THR A 171 7.32 -36.06 -11.89
CA THR A 171 6.58 -36.75 -10.83
C THR A 171 6.30 -38.22 -11.15
N ASP A 172 6.40 -39.05 -10.11
CA ASP A 172 6.05 -40.47 -10.14
C ASP A 172 4.52 -40.71 -10.11
N ALA A 173 4.11 -41.97 -9.94
CA ALA A 173 2.69 -42.36 -9.88
C ALA A 173 1.94 -41.77 -8.67
N ASP A 174 2.66 -41.44 -7.59
CA ASP A 174 2.13 -40.79 -6.37
C ASP A 174 2.23 -39.27 -6.44
N GLY A 175 2.60 -38.73 -7.62
CA GLY A 175 2.73 -37.31 -7.87
C GLY A 175 3.96 -36.71 -7.19
N ARG A 176 4.91 -37.53 -6.75
CA ARG A 176 6.09 -37.09 -6.00
C ARG A 176 7.27 -36.89 -6.93
N ALA A 177 8.03 -35.84 -6.68
CA ALA A 177 9.29 -35.54 -7.33
C ALA A 177 10.29 -35.01 -6.27
N THR A 178 11.58 -35.08 -6.57
CA THR A 178 12.62 -34.50 -5.71
C THR A 178 13.49 -33.59 -6.56
N LEU A 179 13.56 -32.31 -6.18
CA LEU A 179 14.45 -31.34 -6.82
C LEU A 179 15.80 -31.39 -6.13
N ASP A 180 16.83 -31.82 -6.85
CA ASP A 180 18.21 -31.84 -6.35
C ASP A 180 18.84 -30.43 -6.41
N GLY A 181 19.75 -30.15 -5.50
CA GLY A 181 20.51 -28.89 -5.46
C GLY A 181 19.82 -27.71 -4.77
N PHE A 182 18.62 -27.88 -4.22
CA PHE A 182 17.85 -26.83 -3.52
C PHE A 182 17.35 -27.30 -2.16
N ALA A 183 17.47 -26.44 -1.14
CA ALA A 183 16.72 -26.60 0.10
C ALA A 183 15.29 -26.06 -0.06
N PRO A 184 14.30 -26.54 0.71
CA PRO A 184 12.92 -26.03 0.62
C PRO A 184 12.81 -24.51 0.82
N VAL A 185 13.72 -23.92 1.58
CA VAL A 185 13.77 -22.47 1.83
C VAL A 185 14.21 -21.66 0.60
N ASP A 186 14.89 -22.30 -0.35
CA ASP A 186 15.46 -21.66 -1.55
C ASP A 186 14.44 -21.46 -2.65
N VAL A 187 13.40 -22.29 -2.66
CA VAL A 187 12.41 -22.33 -3.73
C VAL A 187 11.26 -21.41 -3.37
N GLU A 188 11.01 -20.40 -4.20
CA GLU A 188 9.83 -19.56 -4.07
C GLU A 188 8.68 -20.10 -4.92
N LEU A 189 8.96 -20.38 -6.19
CA LEU A 189 7.98 -20.80 -7.17
C LEU A 189 8.53 -21.87 -8.09
N LEU A 190 7.64 -22.81 -8.44
CA LEU A 190 7.91 -23.91 -9.33
C LEU A 190 7.09 -23.76 -10.62
N ASP A 191 7.73 -23.95 -11.77
CA ASP A 191 7.08 -24.19 -13.05
C ASP A 191 6.68 -25.66 -13.11
N VAL A 192 5.39 -25.91 -13.25
CA VAL A 192 4.83 -27.26 -13.35
C VAL A 192 4.18 -27.41 -14.71
N THR A 193 4.66 -28.39 -15.48
CA THR A 193 4.20 -28.70 -16.83
C THR A 193 3.64 -30.11 -16.89
N VAL A 194 2.45 -30.29 -17.45
CA VAL A 194 1.82 -31.60 -17.70
C VAL A 194 1.67 -31.82 -19.21
N GLU A 195 1.73 -33.07 -19.70
CA GLU A 195 1.58 -33.38 -21.13
C GLU A 195 0.35 -32.68 -21.74
N GLY A 196 0.56 -31.87 -22.79
CA GLY A 196 -0.49 -31.09 -23.47
C GLY A 196 -0.43 -29.56 -23.36
N GLN A 197 0.71 -28.98 -22.96
CA GLN A 197 1.01 -27.53 -22.88
C GLN A 197 0.24 -26.72 -21.81
N ILE A 198 0.63 -26.84 -20.54
CA ILE A 198 0.21 -25.88 -19.50
C ILE A 198 1.34 -25.71 -18.50
N VAL A 199 1.98 -24.53 -18.48
CA VAL A 199 2.94 -24.14 -17.45
C VAL A 199 2.18 -23.40 -16.35
N GLN A 200 2.07 -24.00 -15.17
CA GLN A 200 1.59 -23.28 -13.98
C GLN A 200 2.76 -22.93 -13.06
N TYR A 201 2.91 -21.65 -12.73
CA TYR A 201 3.84 -21.20 -11.69
C TYR A 201 3.11 -21.33 -10.37
N LEU A 202 3.56 -22.24 -9.51
CA LEU A 202 2.89 -22.56 -8.26
C LEU A 202 3.87 -22.42 -7.08
N PRO A 203 3.46 -21.74 -6.00
CA PRO A 203 4.27 -21.70 -4.80
C PRO A 203 4.29 -23.09 -4.17
N LEU A 204 5.46 -23.50 -3.69
CA LEU A 204 5.59 -24.72 -2.90
C LEU A 204 4.98 -24.47 -1.51
N ASP A 205 4.12 -25.37 -1.04
CA ASP A 205 3.65 -25.32 0.34
C ASP A 205 4.85 -25.55 1.29
N PRO A 206 5.17 -24.60 2.18
CA PRO A 206 6.36 -24.68 3.01
C PRO A 206 6.29 -25.79 4.06
N ASP A 207 5.11 -26.31 4.40
CA ASP A 207 4.94 -27.30 5.47
C ASP A 207 5.09 -28.75 4.98
N ASP A 208 4.61 -29.06 3.78
CA ASP A 208 4.55 -30.43 3.26
C ASP A 208 5.07 -30.62 1.83
N GLY A 209 5.47 -29.53 1.15
CA GLY A 209 5.96 -29.57 -0.22
C GLY A 209 4.88 -29.90 -1.26
N THR A 210 3.59 -29.80 -0.90
CA THR A 210 2.49 -30.07 -1.82
C THR A 210 2.16 -28.84 -2.66
N LEU A 211 1.78 -29.05 -3.93
CA LEU A 211 1.20 -28.03 -4.80
C LEU A 211 0.08 -28.63 -5.63
N THR A 212 -0.98 -27.85 -5.86
CA THR A 212 -2.17 -28.31 -6.58
C THR A 212 -2.35 -27.50 -7.86
N LEU A 213 -2.44 -28.19 -8.99
CA LEU A 213 -2.75 -27.59 -10.28
C LEU A 213 -4.13 -26.96 -10.24
N ARG A 214 -4.28 -25.74 -10.78
CA ARG A 214 -5.58 -25.12 -10.93
C ARG A 214 -6.35 -25.77 -12.08
N PRO A 215 -7.70 -25.86 -11.98
CA PRO A 215 -8.54 -26.26 -13.10
C PRO A 215 -8.33 -25.36 -14.32
N LEU A 216 -8.81 -25.79 -15.48
CA LEU A 216 -8.67 -25.07 -16.74
C LEU A 216 -10.03 -24.64 -17.26
N GLY A 217 -10.07 -23.51 -17.95
CA GLY A 217 -11.21 -23.06 -18.75
C GLY A 217 -10.75 -22.61 -20.13
N ARG A 218 -11.70 -22.17 -20.96
CA ARG A 218 -11.43 -21.61 -22.28
C ARG A 218 -11.60 -20.09 -22.26
N LEU A 219 -10.78 -19.40 -23.04
CA LEU A 219 -10.85 -17.95 -23.19
C LEU A 219 -10.85 -17.59 -24.67
N LYS A 220 -11.94 -16.96 -25.11
CA LYS A 220 -12.05 -16.40 -26.45
C LYS A 220 -12.01 -14.89 -26.36
N VAL A 221 -11.27 -14.28 -27.26
CA VAL A 221 -11.09 -12.83 -27.31
C VAL A 221 -11.46 -12.30 -28.67
N ARG A 222 -12.09 -11.12 -28.67
CA ARG A 222 -12.39 -10.36 -29.88
C ARG A 222 -11.94 -8.91 -29.71
N ILE A 223 -11.08 -8.43 -30.60
CA ILE A 223 -10.79 -7.01 -30.71
C ILE A 223 -11.98 -6.32 -31.36
N VAL A 224 -12.37 -5.16 -30.82
CA VAL A 224 -13.43 -4.31 -31.37
C VAL A 224 -12.86 -2.92 -31.61
N ALA A 225 -13.01 -2.41 -32.83
CA ALA A 225 -12.53 -1.11 -33.26
C ALA A 225 -13.59 -0.42 -34.13
N ASP A 226 -13.43 0.89 -34.35
CA ASP A 226 -14.21 1.67 -35.32
C ASP A 226 -13.88 1.32 -36.78
N ASP A 227 -12.62 0.93 -37.06
CA ASP A 227 -12.17 0.42 -38.37
C ASP A 227 -11.89 -1.09 -38.32
N PRO A 228 -12.66 -1.94 -39.05
CA PRO A 228 -12.42 -3.38 -39.12
C PRO A 228 -11.04 -3.77 -39.68
N LYS A 229 -10.35 -2.89 -40.40
CA LYS A 229 -9.01 -3.18 -40.96
C LYS A 229 -7.92 -3.26 -39.90
N VAL A 230 -8.16 -2.70 -38.71
CA VAL A 230 -7.16 -2.63 -37.63
C VAL A 230 -7.23 -3.81 -36.66
N LEU A 231 -8.08 -4.80 -36.96
CA LEU A 231 -8.32 -5.96 -36.10
C LEU A 231 -7.20 -7.01 -36.18
N LYS A 232 -6.45 -7.06 -37.29
CA LYS A 232 -5.38 -8.03 -37.54
C LYS A 232 -4.07 -7.65 -36.85
N GLY A 233 -3.34 -8.63 -36.34
CA GLY A 233 -1.93 -8.46 -35.95
C GLY A 233 -1.70 -7.91 -34.54
N TRP A 234 -2.74 -7.83 -33.70
CA TRP A 234 -2.58 -7.50 -32.28
C TRP A 234 -1.98 -8.68 -31.54
N ILE A 235 -0.93 -8.44 -30.76
CA ILE A 235 -0.34 -9.45 -29.87
C ILE A 235 -1.01 -9.31 -28.51
N ILE A 236 -1.86 -10.27 -28.16
CA ILE A 236 -2.58 -10.29 -26.89
C ILE A 236 -1.94 -11.35 -25.99
N THR A 237 -1.45 -10.91 -24.84
CA THR A 237 -0.99 -11.79 -23.76
C THR A 237 -2.04 -11.78 -22.65
N ALA A 238 -2.72 -12.90 -22.46
CA ALA A 238 -3.63 -13.14 -21.35
C ALA A 238 -2.87 -13.84 -20.21
N SER A 239 -2.81 -13.21 -19.04
CA SER A 239 -2.13 -13.75 -17.85
C SER A 239 -3.16 -14.04 -16.76
N SER A 240 -3.29 -15.30 -16.35
CA SER A 240 -4.21 -15.74 -15.29
C SER A 240 -3.54 -15.69 -13.92
N HIS A 241 -4.28 -15.14 -12.96
CA HIS A 241 -3.92 -15.04 -11.55
C HIS A 241 -4.96 -15.76 -10.69
N PRO A 242 -4.56 -16.46 -9.61
CA PRO A 242 -5.51 -17.02 -8.65
C PRO A 242 -6.41 -15.91 -8.11
N THR A 243 -7.70 -16.21 -7.96
CA THR A 243 -8.70 -15.32 -7.34
C THR A 243 -8.72 -15.43 -5.81
N ASP A 244 -7.77 -16.16 -5.24
CA ASP A 244 -7.67 -16.33 -3.79
C ASP A 244 -7.33 -15.00 -3.13
N ALA A 245 -8.12 -14.63 -2.11
CA ALA A 245 -7.92 -13.39 -1.38
C ALA A 245 -6.50 -13.34 -0.77
N GLY A 246 -5.73 -12.31 -1.10
CA GLY A 246 -4.35 -12.11 -0.62
C GLY A 246 -3.23 -12.64 -1.54
N TYR A 247 -3.53 -13.22 -2.69
CA TYR A 247 -2.49 -13.63 -3.64
C TYR A 247 -1.80 -12.40 -4.26
N GLN A 248 -0.56 -12.12 -3.84
CA GLN A 248 0.35 -11.14 -4.46
C GLN A 248 1.52 -11.80 -5.22
N GLY A 249 1.43 -13.11 -5.46
CA GLY A 249 2.44 -13.83 -6.21
C GLY A 249 2.45 -13.49 -7.70
N PRO A 250 3.47 -13.92 -8.46
CA PRO A 250 3.57 -13.61 -9.88
C PRO A 250 2.50 -14.33 -10.69
N THR A 251 2.40 -13.95 -11.97
CA THR A 251 1.54 -14.61 -12.95
C THR A 251 1.73 -16.12 -12.89
N THR A 252 0.64 -16.84 -12.63
CA THR A 252 0.68 -18.28 -12.44
C THR A 252 0.42 -19.05 -13.73
N HIS A 253 -0.12 -18.39 -14.77
CA HIS A 253 -0.24 -18.97 -16.10
C HIS A 253 -0.43 -17.85 -17.13
N TRP A 254 0.04 -18.03 -18.36
CA TRP A 254 -0.21 -17.07 -19.44
C TRP A 254 -0.26 -17.76 -20.80
N ALA A 255 -0.99 -17.16 -21.73
CA ALA A 255 -0.93 -17.48 -23.14
C ALA A 255 -0.79 -16.19 -23.94
N ARG A 256 -0.12 -16.29 -25.10
CA ARG A 256 0.06 -15.18 -26.03
C ARG A 256 -0.34 -15.66 -27.40
N GLU A 257 -1.22 -14.91 -28.02
CA GLU A 257 -1.68 -15.17 -29.37
C GLU A 257 -1.73 -13.87 -30.16
N THR A 258 -1.77 -14.00 -31.48
CA THR A 258 -1.90 -12.87 -32.40
C THR A 258 -3.26 -12.93 -33.10
N THR A 259 -3.95 -11.80 -33.20
CA THR A 259 -5.28 -11.76 -33.83
C THR A 259 -5.21 -12.04 -35.34
N GLY A 260 -6.16 -12.86 -35.82
CA GLY A 260 -6.40 -13.08 -37.24
C GLY A 260 -7.14 -11.91 -37.91
N ASP A 261 -7.54 -12.11 -39.18
CA ASP A 261 -8.23 -11.08 -39.99
C ASP A 261 -9.60 -10.66 -39.42
N ASP A 262 -10.22 -11.52 -38.62
CA ASP A 262 -11.51 -11.27 -37.96
C ASP A 262 -11.37 -10.67 -36.55
N GLY A 263 -10.13 -10.39 -36.11
CA GLY A 263 -9.84 -9.86 -34.77
C GLY A 263 -10.04 -10.84 -33.63
N ARG A 264 -10.22 -12.14 -33.91
CA ARG A 264 -10.51 -13.16 -32.90
C ARG A 264 -9.27 -13.96 -32.52
N ILE A 265 -9.28 -14.42 -31.26
CA ILE A 265 -8.32 -15.37 -30.69
C ILE A 265 -9.11 -16.42 -29.91
N ASP A 266 -8.81 -17.69 -30.14
CA ASP A 266 -9.17 -18.79 -29.23
C ASP A 266 -7.90 -19.22 -28.51
N PHE A 267 -7.75 -18.82 -27.25
CA PHE A 267 -6.56 -19.16 -26.49
C PHE A 267 -6.55 -20.66 -26.17
N PRO A 268 -5.37 -21.30 -26.10
CA PRO A 268 -5.22 -22.59 -25.44
C PRO A 268 -5.85 -22.57 -24.03
N PRO A 269 -6.31 -23.71 -23.49
CA PRO A 269 -6.92 -23.77 -22.17
C PRO A 269 -6.07 -23.07 -21.11
N LEU A 270 -6.67 -22.08 -20.44
CA LEU A 270 -6.00 -21.28 -19.43
C LEU A 270 -6.41 -21.76 -18.03
N ALA A 271 -5.47 -21.74 -17.10
CA ALA A 271 -5.76 -21.98 -15.69
C ALA A 271 -6.79 -20.97 -15.14
N THR A 272 -7.72 -21.45 -14.32
CA THR A 272 -8.80 -20.64 -13.75
C THR A 272 -8.28 -19.51 -12.90
N GLY A 273 -8.85 -18.31 -13.07
CA GLY A 273 -8.36 -17.13 -12.39
C GLY A 273 -8.80 -15.83 -13.04
N ARG A 274 -8.43 -14.71 -12.39
CA ARG A 274 -8.61 -13.38 -12.95
C ARG A 274 -7.55 -13.12 -14.01
N ILE A 275 -7.96 -12.56 -15.14
CA ILE A 275 -7.05 -12.26 -16.24
C ILE A 275 -6.54 -10.83 -16.12
N THR A 276 -5.22 -10.67 -16.29
CA THR A 276 -4.58 -9.40 -16.63
C THR A 276 -4.11 -9.44 -18.07
N TRP A 277 -4.20 -8.30 -18.74
CA TRP A 277 -4.00 -8.20 -20.17
C TRP A 277 -2.77 -7.35 -20.50
N ASP A 278 -1.96 -7.84 -21.43
CA ASP A 278 -0.99 -7.03 -22.16
C ASP A 278 -1.35 -7.11 -23.65
N ALA A 279 -1.81 -6.00 -24.21
CA ALA A 279 -2.26 -5.90 -25.58
C ALA A 279 -1.32 -4.97 -26.34
N LYS A 280 -0.47 -5.55 -27.18
CA LYS A 280 0.46 -4.80 -28.01
C LYS A 280 -0.13 -4.61 -29.40
N PRO A 281 -0.27 -3.36 -29.88
CA PRO A 281 -0.74 -3.11 -31.22
C PRO A 281 0.30 -3.58 -32.25
N PRO A 282 -0.13 -3.88 -33.48
CA PRO A 282 0.80 -4.16 -34.58
C PRO A 282 1.71 -2.96 -34.83
N GLU A 283 2.93 -3.24 -35.32
CA GLU A 283 3.92 -2.22 -35.60
C GLU A 283 3.37 -1.13 -36.53
N GLY A 284 3.65 0.14 -36.20
CA GLY A 284 3.15 1.30 -36.96
C GLY A 284 1.68 1.66 -36.72
N SER A 285 0.91 0.87 -35.97
CA SER A 285 -0.48 1.19 -35.62
C SER A 285 -0.58 2.46 -34.77
N ASN A 286 -1.63 3.25 -35.02
CA ASN A 286 -2.02 4.37 -34.18
C ASN A 286 -3.16 4.00 -33.21
N TYR A 287 -3.51 2.73 -33.09
CA TYR A 287 -4.56 2.28 -32.18
C TYR A 287 -3.98 1.83 -30.84
N LEU A 288 -4.72 2.14 -29.78
CA LEU A 288 -4.38 1.80 -28.41
C LEU A 288 -5.60 1.23 -27.68
N LEU A 289 -5.32 0.52 -26.60
CA LEU A 289 -6.35 -0.05 -25.74
C LEU A 289 -7.21 1.07 -25.13
N ALA A 290 -8.52 1.05 -25.37
CA ALA A 290 -9.41 2.10 -24.87
C ALA A 290 -9.61 2.01 -23.35
N LYS A 291 -9.73 0.79 -22.83
CA LYS A 291 -9.84 0.46 -21.41
C LYS A 291 -9.28 -0.93 -21.14
N GLN A 292 -8.73 -1.13 -19.95
CA GLN A 292 -8.34 -2.47 -19.48
C GLN A 292 -9.59 -3.36 -19.40
N PRO A 293 -9.64 -4.48 -20.14
CA PRO A 293 -10.79 -5.38 -20.08
C PRO A 293 -10.81 -6.15 -18.76
N GLY A 294 -12.00 -6.44 -18.27
CA GLY A 294 -12.18 -7.49 -17.26
C GLY A 294 -12.06 -8.87 -17.89
N GLY A 295 -11.85 -9.90 -17.07
CA GLY A 295 -11.91 -11.28 -17.54
C GLY A 295 -11.64 -12.25 -16.40
N THR A 296 -12.44 -13.31 -16.31
CA THR A 296 -12.23 -14.40 -15.36
C THR A 296 -12.42 -15.72 -16.07
N VAL A 297 -11.42 -16.60 -16.01
CA VAL A 297 -11.53 -17.96 -16.54
C VAL A 297 -12.05 -18.88 -15.42
N ARG A 298 -13.15 -19.58 -15.68
CA ARG A 298 -13.77 -20.55 -14.76
C ARG A 298 -13.61 -21.99 -15.26
N ALA A 299 -13.65 -22.95 -14.35
CA ALA A 299 -13.33 -24.34 -14.64
C ALA A 299 -14.34 -24.92 -15.64
N GLY A 300 -13.87 -25.46 -16.76
CA GLY A 300 -14.70 -26.07 -17.81
C GLY A 300 -15.59 -25.10 -18.60
N GLU A 301 -15.62 -23.82 -18.24
CA GLU A 301 -16.43 -22.79 -18.90
C GLU A 301 -15.63 -22.10 -20.03
N THR A 302 -16.35 -21.46 -20.95
CA THR A 302 -15.77 -20.57 -21.96
C THR A 302 -16.13 -19.15 -21.63
N GLU A 303 -15.12 -18.32 -21.38
CA GLU A 303 -15.27 -16.88 -21.21
C GLU A 303 -15.03 -16.19 -22.57
N GLU A 304 -15.90 -15.27 -22.96
CA GLU A 304 -15.72 -14.43 -24.15
C GLU A 304 -15.50 -12.98 -23.74
N VAL A 305 -14.40 -12.38 -24.20
CA VAL A 305 -14.00 -11.02 -23.82
C VAL A 305 -13.82 -10.14 -25.05
N GLU A 306 -14.41 -8.96 -25.00
CA GLU A 306 -14.24 -7.91 -26.01
C GLU A 306 -13.19 -6.89 -25.56
N ILE A 307 -12.17 -6.72 -26.39
CA ILE A 307 -11.09 -5.75 -26.17
C ILE A 307 -11.34 -4.56 -27.10
N ALA A 308 -11.89 -3.50 -26.53
CA ALA A 308 -12.13 -2.26 -27.27
C ALA A 308 -10.81 -1.49 -27.47
N VAL A 309 -10.47 -1.22 -28.71
CA VAL A 309 -9.35 -0.37 -29.10
C VAL A 309 -9.89 0.91 -29.72
N ARG A 310 -9.16 2.01 -29.51
CA ARG A 310 -9.50 3.31 -30.09
C ARG A 310 -8.29 3.89 -30.80
N ARG A 311 -8.57 4.77 -31.74
CA ARG A 311 -7.52 5.54 -32.41
C ARG A 311 -6.89 6.51 -31.41
N GLY A 312 -5.57 6.46 -31.29
CA GLY A 312 -4.75 7.42 -30.58
C GLY A 312 -4.08 8.40 -31.53
N VAL A 313 -3.38 9.37 -30.94
CA VAL A 313 -2.62 10.40 -31.64
C VAL A 313 -1.14 10.09 -31.50
N ARG A 314 -0.41 10.16 -32.62
CA ARG A 314 1.04 9.97 -32.61
C ARG A 314 1.73 11.27 -32.24
N ILE A 315 2.36 11.32 -31.08
CA ILE A 315 3.23 12.43 -30.70
C ILE A 315 4.59 12.25 -31.36
N GLU A 316 5.10 13.32 -31.94
CA GLU A 316 6.45 13.42 -32.45
C GLU A 316 7.16 14.62 -31.81
N GLY A 317 8.43 14.47 -31.49
CA GLY A 317 9.24 15.53 -30.91
C GLY A 317 10.70 15.30 -31.20
N VAL A 318 11.51 16.35 -31.11
CA VAL A 318 12.97 16.26 -31.32
C VAL A 318 13.67 16.91 -30.13
N VAL A 319 14.46 16.12 -29.40
CA VAL A 319 15.35 16.65 -28.37
C VAL A 319 16.59 17.20 -29.04
N LYS A 320 16.89 18.47 -28.78
CA LYS A 320 17.98 19.21 -29.40
C LYS A 320 18.91 19.81 -28.37
N GLU A 321 20.16 20.01 -28.78
CA GLU A 321 21.12 20.84 -28.08
C GLU A 321 20.76 22.32 -28.24
N GLU A 322 20.70 23.08 -27.13
CA GLU A 322 20.26 24.48 -27.11
C GLU A 322 21.18 25.40 -27.94
N SER A 323 22.49 25.22 -27.85
CA SER A 323 23.49 26.11 -28.43
C SER A 323 23.76 25.84 -29.93
N GLY A 324 23.58 24.59 -30.36
CA GLY A 324 23.93 24.13 -31.71
C GLY A 324 22.77 23.55 -32.52
N GLY A 325 21.60 23.31 -31.92
CA GLY A 325 20.45 22.69 -32.57
C GLY A 325 20.64 21.22 -32.95
N ALA A 326 21.78 20.62 -32.61
CA ALA A 326 22.11 19.24 -32.93
C ALA A 326 21.16 18.27 -32.23
N PRO A 327 20.74 17.17 -32.88
CA PRO A 327 19.87 16.18 -32.28
C PRO A 327 20.58 15.42 -31.15
N VAL A 328 19.85 15.09 -30.07
CA VAL A 328 20.39 14.35 -28.92
C VAL A 328 19.78 12.95 -28.82
N ALA A 329 20.59 11.93 -29.08
CA ALA A 329 20.20 10.51 -29.02
C ALA A 329 20.36 9.93 -27.60
N GLY A 330 19.60 8.88 -27.27
CA GLY A 330 19.74 8.13 -26.01
C GLY A 330 19.08 8.76 -24.77
N VAL A 331 18.22 9.77 -24.94
CA VAL A 331 17.44 10.37 -23.84
C VAL A 331 16.24 9.48 -23.55
N GLN A 332 16.10 9.01 -22.31
CA GLN A 332 14.94 8.24 -21.88
C GLN A 332 13.82 9.17 -21.45
N VAL A 333 12.66 9.03 -22.07
CA VAL A 333 11.51 9.90 -21.89
C VAL A 333 10.31 9.06 -21.46
N VAL A 334 9.47 9.62 -20.60
CA VAL A 334 8.15 9.09 -20.26
C VAL A 334 7.08 10.07 -20.72
N VAL A 335 6.09 9.57 -21.45
CA VAL A 335 4.95 10.34 -21.97
C VAL A 335 3.68 9.79 -21.33
N THR A 336 3.02 10.58 -20.49
CA THR A 336 1.90 10.15 -19.64
C THR A 336 0.70 11.09 -19.78
N PRO A 337 -0.50 10.58 -20.10
CA PRO A 337 -1.73 11.35 -20.03
C PRO A 337 -2.01 11.79 -18.59
N LEU A 338 -2.34 13.06 -18.37
CA LEU A 338 -2.66 13.62 -17.04
C LEU A 338 -4.14 13.44 -16.66
N GLN A 339 -5.00 13.03 -17.59
CA GLN A 339 -6.43 12.80 -17.37
C GLN A 339 -6.78 11.32 -17.61
N GLY A 340 -7.47 10.69 -16.65
CA GLY A 340 -7.98 9.32 -16.72
C GLY A 340 -7.16 8.27 -15.94
N ASN A 341 -7.81 7.18 -15.48
CA ASN A 341 -7.22 6.07 -14.72
C ASN A 341 -6.26 5.15 -15.54
N SER A 342 -5.76 5.60 -16.69
CA SER A 342 -4.96 4.76 -17.59
C SER A 342 -3.48 4.85 -17.25
N GLN A 343 -2.91 3.77 -16.71
CA GLN A 343 -1.47 3.52 -16.59
C GLN A 343 -0.73 3.40 -17.95
N SER A 344 -1.32 3.88 -19.04
CA SER A 344 -0.83 3.71 -20.42
C SER A 344 0.14 4.83 -20.82
N GLY A 345 1.20 5.02 -20.03
CA GLY A 345 2.32 5.88 -20.41
C GLY A 345 3.23 5.17 -21.42
N ALA A 346 3.80 5.91 -22.36
CA ALA A 346 4.86 5.40 -23.25
C ALA A 346 6.23 5.79 -22.69
N SER A 347 7.24 4.93 -22.85
CA SER A 347 8.62 5.22 -22.40
C SER A 347 9.63 5.18 -23.56
N PRO A 348 9.53 6.07 -24.57
CA PRO A 348 10.45 6.07 -25.70
C PRO A 348 11.87 6.53 -25.31
N VAL A 349 12.85 6.08 -26.08
CA VAL A 349 14.23 6.59 -26.05
C VAL A 349 14.50 7.34 -27.35
N THR A 350 15.18 8.48 -27.30
CA THR A 350 15.47 9.25 -28.51
C THR A 350 16.38 8.48 -29.48
N ASP A 351 16.01 8.47 -30.76
CA ASP A 351 16.79 7.83 -31.82
C ASP A 351 18.07 8.62 -32.17
N ALA A 352 18.87 8.13 -33.12
CA ALA A 352 20.09 8.80 -33.59
C ALA A 352 19.85 10.21 -34.17
N ARG A 353 18.60 10.57 -34.48
CA ARG A 353 18.18 11.90 -34.94
C ARG A 353 17.46 12.69 -33.83
N GLY A 354 17.58 12.27 -32.58
CA GLY A 354 16.98 12.92 -31.42
C GLY A 354 15.47 12.83 -31.35
N ARG A 355 14.84 11.98 -32.17
CA ARG A 355 13.39 11.92 -32.28
C ARG A 355 12.78 11.03 -31.22
N ILE A 356 11.67 11.49 -30.67
CA ILE A 356 10.74 10.68 -29.90
C ILE A 356 9.47 10.46 -30.75
N SER A 357 8.93 9.24 -30.68
CA SER A 357 7.62 8.92 -31.24
C SER A 357 6.86 8.02 -30.27
N ALA A 358 5.63 8.40 -29.94
CA ALA A 358 4.75 7.62 -29.08
C ALA A 358 3.30 7.81 -29.52
N VAL A 359 2.45 6.81 -29.32
CA VAL A 359 1.01 6.91 -29.57
C VAL A 359 0.29 7.00 -28.23
N ILE A 360 -0.53 8.02 -28.05
CA ILE A 360 -1.25 8.28 -26.79
C ILE A 360 -2.73 8.60 -27.04
N PRO A 361 -3.61 8.51 -26.02
CA PRO A 361 -4.96 9.03 -26.14
C PRO A 361 -5.00 10.57 -26.21
N PRO A 362 -6.04 11.18 -26.81
CA PRO A 362 -6.28 12.63 -26.72
C PRO A 362 -6.43 13.12 -25.28
N GLY A 363 -6.08 14.39 -25.05
CA GLY A 363 -6.15 15.09 -23.77
C GLY A 363 -4.81 15.67 -23.32
N THR A 364 -4.80 16.27 -22.13
CA THR A 364 -3.60 16.86 -21.52
C THR A 364 -2.56 15.77 -21.23
N THR A 365 -1.36 15.94 -21.75
CA THR A 365 -0.26 14.97 -21.68
C THR A 365 0.99 15.62 -21.15
N ARG A 366 1.72 14.88 -20.31
CA ARG A 366 3.04 15.24 -19.81
C ARG A 366 4.12 14.40 -20.49
N LEU A 367 5.15 15.06 -20.97
CA LEU A 367 6.43 14.45 -21.33
C LEU A 367 7.44 14.74 -20.22
N THR A 368 8.21 13.75 -19.78
CA THR A 368 9.21 13.90 -18.70
C THR A 368 10.52 13.18 -19.06
N TYR A 369 11.66 13.81 -18.79
CA TYR A 369 12.97 13.17 -18.88
C TYR A 369 13.26 12.35 -17.62
N ILE A 370 13.62 11.08 -17.84
CA ILE A 370 14.00 10.15 -16.78
C ILE A 370 15.52 10.03 -16.71
N GLU A 371 16.16 9.79 -17.85
CA GLU A 371 17.60 9.63 -17.96
C GLU A 371 18.14 10.44 -19.14
N VAL A 372 19.23 11.17 -18.90
CA VAL A 372 19.91 12.01 -19.89
C VAL A 372 21.33 11.48 -20.09
N PRO A 373 21.82 11.35 -21.33
CA PRO A 373 23.20 10.92 -21.58
C PRO A 373 24.24 11.82 -20.89
N LYS A 374 25.36 11.21 -20.47
CA LYS A 374 26.44 11.89 -19.71
C LYS A 374 27.03 13.12 -20.39
N ASP A 375 26.92 13.24 -21.72
CA ASP A 375 27.44 14.39 -22.48
C ASP A 375 26.50 15.59 -22.48
N TYR A 376 25.33 15.46 -21.86
CA TYR A 376 24.30 16.49 -21.81
C TYR A 376 23.75 16.66 -20.39
N PHE A 377 23.27 17.86 -20.11
CA PHE A 377 22.54 18.16 -18.89
C PHE A 377 21.32 19.03 -19.21
N LEU A 378 20.30 18.92 -18.35
CA LEU A 378 19.15 19.82 -18.39
C LEU A 378 19.53 21.14 -17.71
N PRO A 379 19.37 22.30 -18.37
CA PRO A 379 19.71 23.58 -17.76
C PRO A 379 18.90 23.86 -16.49
N PRO A 380 19.51 24.48 -15.46
CA PRO A 380 18.77 24.95 -14.29
C PRO A 380 17.61 25.85 -14.71
N ARG A 381 16.47 25.76 -14.00
CA ARG A 381 15.17 26.41 -14.30
C ARG A 381 14.37 25.84 -15.47
N VAL A 382 14.96 25.02 -16.34
CA VAL A 382 14.18 24.28 -17.33
C VAL A 382 13.53 23.11 -16.61
N GLN A 383 12.20 23.02 -16.67
CA GLN A 383 11.51 21.87 -16.12
C GLN A 383 11.93 20.62 -16.89
N ASN A 384 12.16 19.52 -16.18
CA ASN A 384 12.44 18.22 -16.81
C ASN A 384 11.18 17.61 -17.45
N TRP A 385 10.08 18.36 -17.49
CA TRP A 385 8.83 17.96 -18.09
C TRP A 385 8.18 19.13 -18.86
N VAL A 386 7.30 18.78 -19.79
CA VAL A 386 6.43 19.72 -20.50
C VAL A 386 5.03 19.13 -20.61
N ASP A 387 4.02 19.96 -20.36
CA ASP A 387 2.62 19.62 -20.58
C ASP A 387 2.13 20.23 -21.89
N PHE A 388 1.35 19.46 -22.64
CA PHE A 388 0.73 19.89 -23.88
C PHE A 388 -0.64 19.22 -24.06
N GLU A 389 -1.50 19.84 -24.86
CA GLU A 389 -2.87 19.37 -25.11
C GLU A 389 -2.93 18.67 -26.46
N VAL A 390 -3.28 17.39 -26.47
CA VAL A 390 -3.46 16.61 -27.70
C VAL A 390 -4.94 16.58 -28.07
N LYS A 391 -5.29 17.06 -29.27
CA LYS A 391 -6.70 17.22 -29.66
C LYS A 391 -7.30 15.92 -30.16
N GLU A 392 -8.60 15.74 -29.90
CA GLU A 392 -9.35 14.62 -30.47
C GLU A 392 -9.44 14.75 -32.00
N GLY A 393 -9.23 13.63 -32.71
CA GLY A 393 -9.21 13.59 -34.18
C GLY A 393 -7.87 13.94 -34.84
N GLU A 394 -6.90 14.44 -34.09
CA GLU A 394 -5.53 14.70 -34.58
C GLU A 394 -4.82 13.38 -34.93
N GLU A 395 -4.16 13.31 -36.10
CA GLU A 395 -3.39 12.10 -36.45
C GLU A 395 -1.99 12.11 -35.84
N ARG A 396 -1.36 13.30 -35.82
CA ARG A 396 -0.02 13.53 -35.32
C ARG A 396 0.03 14.85 -34.58
N HIS A 397 0.68 14.84 -33.42
CA HIS A 397 0.90 16.02 -32.60
C HIS A 397 2.40 16.30 -32.48
N GLU A 398 2.82 17.50 -32.86
CA GLU A 398 4.20 17.93 -32.66
C GLU A 398 4.36 18.52 -31.26
N CYS A 399 5.27 17.95 -30.46
CA CYS A 399 5.65 18.50 -29.18
C CYS A 399 7.05 19.13 -29.26
N ALA A 400 7.33 20.07 -28.35
CA ALA A 400 8.62 20.71 -28.21
C ALA A 400 9.28 20.28 -26.89
N PRO A 401 10.07 19.18 -26.90
CA PRO A 401 10.81 18.77 -25.71
C PRO A 401 11.78 19.87 -25.26
N PRO A 402 12.02 20.03 -23.95
CA PRO A 402 13.00 20.99 -23.46
C PRO A 402 14.41 20.74 -24.02
N PRO A 403 15.13 21.77 -24.51
CA PRO A 403 16.47 21.57 -25.05
C PRO A 403 17.49 21.24 -23.96
N LEU A 404 18.56 20.53 -24.34
CA LEU A 404 19.65 20.14 -23.45
C LEU A 404 20.91 20.96 -23.76
N ARG A 405 21.82 21.13 -22.80
CA ARG A 405 23.14 21.74 -23.02
C ARG A 405 24.24 20.70 -22.90
N LYS A 406 25.39 20.97 -23.53
CA LYS A 406 26.59 20.14 -23.39
C LYS A 406 27.06 20.13 -21.95
N ALA A 407 27.16 18.93 -21.39
CA ALA A 407 27.73 18.73 -20.08
C ALA A 407 29.26 18.77 -20.15
N ALA A 408 29.82 19.17 -19.03
CA ALA A 408 31.21 18.96 -18.71
C ALA A 408 31.40 17.63 -17.99
N HIS A 409 32.63 17.12 -18.00
CA HIS A 409 33.01 15.84 -17.43
C HIS A 409 34.07 16.00 -16.34
N VAL A 410 34.00 15.13 -15.34
CA VAL A 410 35.08 14.94 -14.37
C VAL A 410 35.68 13.56 -14.61
N ARG A 411 36.98 13.55 -14.91
CA ARG A 411 37.78 12.34 -15.05
C ARG A 411 38.62 12.15 -13.80
N GLY A 412 38.72 10.90 -13.35
CA GLY A 412 39.55 10.58 -12.20
C GLY A 412 39.90 9.11 -12.11
N ARG A 413 40.69 8.78 -11.10
CA ARG A 413 41.09 7.42 -10.78
C ARG A 413 40.89 7.14 -9.30
N VAL A 414 40.29 6.03 -8.95
CA VAL A 414 40.15 5.55 -7.58
C VAL A 414 41.25 4.53 -7.31
N VAL A 415 41.96 4.72 -6.21
CA VAL A 415 43.00 3.82 -5.73
C VAL A 415 42.71 3.40 -4.29
N ASP A 416 43.20 2.23 -3.89
CA ASP A 416 43.09 1.73 -2.54
C ASP A 416 44.10 2.40 -1.58
N GLU A 417 44.17 1.89 -0.34
CA GLU A 417 45.10 2.41 0.66
C GLU A 417 46.57 2.16 0.29
N ALA A 418 46.87 1.07 -0.43
CA ALA A 418 48.20 0.75 -0.94
C ALA A 418 48.59 1.58 -2.17
N GLY A 419 47.62 2.23 -2.83
CA GLY A 419 47.81 3.01 -4.05
C GLY A 419 47.57 2.20 -5.34
N GLU A 420 47.09 0.96 -5.22
CA GLU A 420 46.68 0.13 -6.35
C GLU A 420 45.31 0.58 -6.88
N PRO A 421 45.03 0.47 -8.19
CA PRO A 421 43.73 0.83 -8.74
C PRO A 421 42.59 0.01 -8.10
N SER A 422 41.50 0.70 -7.75
CA SER A 422 40.29 0.08 -7.22
C SER A 422 39.24 -0.05 -8.32
N PRO A 423 39.08 -1.22 -8.94
CA PRO A 423 38.06 -1.44 -9.95
C PRO A 423 36.66 -1.53 -9.34
N TRP A 424 35.64 -1.14 -10.12
CA TRP A 424 34.21 -1.17 -9.75
C TRP A 424 33.85 -0.40 -8.48
N ALA A 425 34.67 0.57 -8.09
CA ALA A 425 34.35 1.51 -7.03
C ALA A 425 33.21 2.42 -7.50
N ALA A 426 32.17 2.55 -6.67
CA ALA A 426 31.06 3.45 -6.93
C ALA A 426 31.52 4.89 -6.64
N VAL A 427 31.45 5.74 -7.65
CA VAL A 427 31.85 7.14 -7.58
C VAL A 427 30.60 8.03 -7.61
N SER A 428 30.45 8.88 -6.61
CA SER A 428 29.37 9.85 -6.51
C SER A 428 29.93 11.25 -6.65
N GLY A 429 29.37 12.03 -7.58
CA GLY A 429 29.65 13.45 -7.73
C GLY A 429 28.44 14.27 -7.27
N SER A 430 28.66 15.25 -6.40
CA SER A 430 27.66 16.29 -6.11
C SER A 430 28.15 17.60 -6.70
N TRP A 431 27.35 18.20 -7.57
CA TRP A 431 27.65 19.49 -8.16
C TRP A 431 26.68 20.57 -7.68
N SER A 432 27.20 21.77 -7.46
CA SER A 432 26.42 22.97 -7.11
C SER A 432 26.72 24.10 -8.08
N LEU A 433 25.69 24.80 -8.53
CA LEU A 433 25.82 25.97 -9.39
C LEU A 433 24.99 27.12 -8.81
N ASP A 434 25.65 28.25 -8.57
CA ASP A 434 25.02 29.51 -8.18
C ASP A 434 24.89 30.40 -9.42
N GLU A 435 23.66 30.62 -9.90
CA GLU A 435 23.39 31.44 -11.09
C GLU A 435 22.30 32.47 -10.81
N ASN A 436 22.67 33.76 -10.83
CA ASN A 436 21.78 34.91 -10.59
C ASN A 436 20.96 34.82 -9.28
N GLY A 437 21.60 34.41 -8.17
CA GLY A 437 20.98 34.35 -6.84
C GLY A 437 20.21 33.06 -6.51
N PHE A 438 20.30 32.03 -7.36
CA PHE A 438 19.69 30.72 -7.14
C PHE A 438 20.76 29.63 -7.11
N ASN A 439 20.77 28.84 -6.02
CA ASN A 439 21.67 27.70 -5.85
C ASN A 439 20.94 26.42 -6.29
N THR A 440 21.48 25.74 -7.32
CA THR A 440 21.00 24.43 -7.76
C THR A 440 22.03 23.37 -7.43
N THR A 441 21.60 22.27 -6.82
CA THR A 441 22.44 21.13 -6.46
C THR A 441 21.90 19.85 -7.09
N SER A 442 22.78 18.99 -7.60
CA SER A 442 22.40 17.66 -8.10
C SER A 442 23.50 16.64 -7.84
N THR A 443 23.11 15.37 -7.83
CA THR A 443 24.01 14.22 -7.63
C THR A 443 24.07 13.38 -8.90
N ILE A 444 25.26 12.91 -9.23
CA ILE A 444 25.59 12.09 -10.40
C ILE A 444 26.45 10.91 -9.97
N HIS A 445 26.41 9.83 -10.75
CA HIS A 445 27.10 8.60 -10.39
C HIS A 445 27.89 8.02 -11.56
N ALA A 446 29.00 7.38 -11.24
CA ALA A 446 29.80 6.56 -12.13
C ALA A 446 30.36 5.36 -11.35
N GLU A 447 30.90 4.39 -12.07
CA GLU A 447 31.70 3.30 -11.49
C GLU A 447 33.08 3.34 -12.15
N THR A 448 34.10 2.87 -11.42
CA THR A 448 35.43 2.75 -12.00
C THR A 448 35.57 1.50 -12.85
N ASP A 449 36.39 1.60 -13.90
CA ASP A 449 36.79 0.46 -14.73
C ASP A 449 37.86 -0.41 -14.04
N ALA A 450 38.35 -1.44 -14.75
CA ALA A 450 39.41 -2.33 -14.27
C ALA A 450 40.74 -1.62 -13.89
N ARG A 451 40.97 -0.40 -14.40
CA ARG A 451 42.16 0.42 -14.11
C ARG A 451 41.90 1.43 -12.99
N GLY A 452 40.72 1.39 -12.39
CA GLY A 452 40.26 2.33 -11.38
C GLY A 452 39.82 3.67 -11.97
N GLU A 453 39.70 3.83 -13.28
CA GLU A 453 39.38 5.11 -13.93
C GLU A 453 37.86 5.32 -14.00
N PHE A 454 37.40 6.57 -13.82
CA PHE A 454 35.97 6.93 -13.94
C PHE A 454 35.75 8.22 -14.73
N VAL A 455 34.55 8.33 -15.30
CA VAL A 455 34.04 9.56 -15.92
C VAL A 455 32.65 9.88 -15.41
N LEU A 456 32.55 10.98 -14.67
CA LEU A 456 31.31 11.62 -14.27
C LEU A 456 30.89 12.65 -15.34
N GLY A 457 29.62 12.66 -15.72
CA GLY A 457 29.05 13.59 -16.71
C GLY A 457 27.72 14.18 -16.24
N SER A 458 27.00 14.85 -17.15
CA SER A 458 25.78 15.62 -16.84
C SER A 458 26.02 16.75 -15.84
N ILE A 459 27.21 17.34 -15.89
CA ILE A 459 27.65 18.45 -15.03
C ILE A 459 27.58 19.75 -15.83
N PRO A 460 27.05 20.86 -15.28
CA PRO A 460 27.16 22.17 -15.91
C PRO A 460 28.63 22.66 -15.99
N PRO A 461 29.10 23.26 -17.10
CA PRO A 461 30.51 23.67 -17.30
C PRO A 461 31.17 24.62 -16.29
N ASN A 462 30.42 25.17 -15.33
CA ASN A 462 30.92 26.05 -14.27
C ASN A 462 30.46 25.61 -12.86
N ALA A 463 29.94 24.38 -12.72
CA ALA A 463 29.49 23.90 -11.43
C ALA A 463 30.68 23.55 -10.53
N ARG A 464 30.56 23.85 -9.23
CA ARG A 464 31.49 23.34 -8.23
C ARG A 464 31.16 21.87 -7.98
N VAL A 465 32.10 20.97 -8.23
CA VAL A 465 31.90 19.53 -8.08
C VAL A 465 32.68 19.01 -6.88
N THR A 466 32.02 18.17 -6.10
CA THR A 466 32.64 17.36 -5.04
C THR A 466 32.46 15.90 -5.40
N VAL A 467 33.50 15.09 -5.25
CA VAL A 467 33.47 13.68 -5.61
C VAL A 467 33.87 12.84 -4.40
N THR A 468 33.11 11.77 -4.18
CA THR A 468 33.41 10.69 -3.23
C THR A 468 33.44 9.37 -3.99
N ALA A 469 34.27 8.44 -3.54
CA ALA A 469 34.29 7.08 -4.05
C ALA A 469 34.10 6.09 -2.90
N SER A 470 33.45 4.97 -3.18
CA SER A 470 33.25 3.86 -2.25
C SER A 470 33.49 2.54 -2.94
N SER A 471 34.04 1.55 -2.23
CA SER A 471 34.08 0.16 -2.69
C SER A 471 33.47 -0.73 -1.62
N GLY A 472 32.31 -1.30 -1.94
CA GLY A 472 31.43 -1.91 -0.96
C GLY A 472 30.98 -0.92 0.12
N TRP A 473 30.59 -1.45 1.29
CA TRP A 473 30.14 -0.64 2.42
C TRP A 473 31.26 -0.18 3.35
N THR A 474 32.40 -0.87 3.30
CA THR A 474 33.47 -0.75 4.31
C THR A 474 34.63 0.11 3.86
N THR A 475 34.64 0.58 2.60
CA THR A 475 35.68 1.50 2.11
C THR A 475 35.07 2.70 1.42
N GLU A 476 35.51 3.89 1.81
CA GLU A 476 35.07 5.15 1.21
C GLU A 476 36.22 6.16 1.25
N SER A 477 36.23 7.12 0.33
CA SER A 477 37.14 8.24 0.35
C SER A 477 36.60 9.40 1.18
N ASP A 478 37.47 10.33 1.54
CA ASP A 478 37.02 11.69 1.92
C ASP A 478 36.46 12.41 0.67
N SER A 479 35.59 13.40 0.87
CA SER A 479 35.09 14.24 -0.22
C SER A 479 36.22 15.07 -0.82
N SER A 480 36.47 14.92 -2.12
CA SER A 480 37.44 15.72 -2.85
C SER A 480 36.72 16.78 -3.69
N VAL A 481 37.11 18.05 -3.55
CA VAL A 481 36.61 19.12 -4.42
C VAL A 481 37.37 19.07 -5.73
N VAL A 482 36.66 18.97 -6.85
CA VAL A 482 37.26 19.03 -8.19
C VAL A 482 37.65 20.48 -8.46
N PRO A 483 38.94 20.79 -8.71
CA PRO A 483 39.40 22.17 -8.87
C PRO A 483 38.81 22.85 -10.10
N LYS A 484 38.72 22.12 -11.22
CA LYS A 484 38.17 22.60 -12.48
C LYS A 484 37.61 21.41 -13.29
N VAL A 485 36.41 21.58 -13.84
CA VAL A 485 35.71 20.57 -14.66
C VAL A 485 36.22 20.70 -16.10
N ASP A 486 36.35 19.59 -16.84
CA ASP A 486 36.94 19.47 -18.21
C ASP A 486 38.40 19.92 -18.41
N GLU A 487 38.98 20.67 -17.48
CA GLU A 487 40.37 21.14 -17.56
C GLU A 487 41.15 20.72 -16.30
N GLY A 488 42.20 19.91 -16.47
CA GLY A 488 43.09 19.51 -15.38
C GLY A 488 43.60 18.07 -15.48
N GLU A 489 44.52 17.68 -14.61
CA GLU A 489 44.94 16.29 -14.44
C GLU A 489 43.80 15.45 -13.82
N PRO A 490 43.69 14.14 -14.14
CA PRO A 490 42.68 13.27 -13.54
C PRO A 490 42.73 13.30 -12.02
N THR A 491 41.58 13.55 -11.37
CA THR A 491 41.52 13.58 -9.90
C THR A 491 41.75 12.17 -9.35
N THR A 492 42.77 11.99 -8.52
CA THR A 492 43.00 10.71 -7.83
C THR A 492 42.27 10.70 -6.50
N ILE A 493 41.40 9.70 -6.30
CA ILE A 493 40.61 9.51 -5.09
C ILE A 493 41.13 8.28 -4.37
N ARG A 494 41.48 8.41 -3.09
CA ARG A 494 42.00 7.31 -2.29
C ARG A 494 40.93 6.75 -1.36
N LEU A 495 40.64 5.47 -1.48
CA LEU A 495 39.75 4.76 -0.57
C LEU A 495 40.46 4.50 0.76
N ARG A 496 39.70 4.59 1.86
CA ARG A 496 40.16 4.21 3.19
C ARG A 496 39.18 3.22 3.80
N LYS A 497 39.70 2.25 4.55
CA LYS A 497 38.87 1.35 5.35
C LYS A 497 38.15 2.15 6.44
N ARG A 498 36.84 2.04 6.47
CA ARG A 498 36.02 2.54 7.57
C ARG A 498 36.04 1.54 8.72
N PRO A 499 35.86 2.00 9.96
CA PRO A 499 35.59 1.10 11.07
C PRO A 499 34.35 0.27 10.75
N THR A 500 34.38 -1.01 11.08
CA THR A 500 33.24 -1.91 10.96
C THR A 500 32.80 -2.41 12.33
N LEU A 501 31.56 -2.87 12.42
CA LEU A 501 31.03 -3.54 13.61
C LEU A 501 30.38 -4.88 13.24
N ALA A 502 30.20 -5.69 14.27
CA ALA A 502 29.39 -6.90 14.25
C ALA A 502 28.23 -6.72 15.22
N LEU A 503 27.05 -7.19 14.84
CA LEU A 503 25.88 -7.25 15.71
C LEU A 503 25.82 -8.64 16.34
N SER A 504 25.56 -8.72 17.64
CA SER A 504 25.26 -9.99 18.30
C SER A 504 23.92 -9.91 19.01
N GLY A 505 23.21 -11.02 19.14
CA GLY A 505 21.90 -11.00 19.79
C GLY A 505 21.41 -12.41 20.04
N ARG A 506 20.16 -12.51 20.50
CA ARG A 506 19.49 -13.78 20.79
C ARG A 506 18.08 -13.81 20.22
N VAL A 507 17.67 -14.98 19.79
CA VAL A 507 16.33 -15.25 19.29
C VAL A 507 15.65 -16.27 20.20
N LEU A 508 14.44 -15.94 20.62
CA LEU A 508 13.57 -16.79 21.42
C LEU A 508 12.38 -17.24 20.58
N GLY A 509 11.95 -18.49 20.80
CA GLY A 509 10.73 -19.03 20.25
C GLY A 509 9.49 -18.53 20.97
N PRO A 510 8.30 -18.94 20.50
CA PRO A 510 7.02 -18.44 21.01
C PRO A 510 6.72 -18.80 22.48
N ASP A 511 7.44 -19.78 23.03
CA ASP A 511 7.38 -20.21 24.42
C ASP A 511 8.40 -19.50 25.33
N GLY A 512 9.11 -18.51 24.79
CA GLY A 512 10.17 -17.76 25.48
C GLY A 512 11.48 -18.52 25.63
N ARG A 513 11.63 -19.70 25.02
CA ARG A 513 12.88 -20.48 25.05
C ARG A 513 13.79 -20.11 23.88
N PRO A 514 15.11 -20.32 23.98
CA PRO A 514 16.00 -20.04 22.86
C PRO A 514 15.70 -20.84 21.60
N LEU A 515 15.75 -20.17 20.45
CA LEU A 515 15.44 -20.77 19.16
C LEU A 515 16.71 -20.91 18.31
N ALA A 516 17.11 -22.16 18.06
CA ALA A 516 18.23 -22.50 17.20
C ALA A 516 17.84 -22.49 15.71
N ASP A 517 18.84 -22.33 14.83
CA ASP A 517 18.70 -22.36 13.37
C ASP A 517 17.73 -21.31 12.78
N ALA A 518 17.49 -20.22 13.52
CA ALA A 518 16.79 -19.06 13.00
C ALA A 518 17.72 -18.27 12.05
N GLN A 519 17.25 -17.98 10.83
CA GLN A 519 17.96 -17.16 9.85
C GLN A 519 17.91 -15.69 10.27
N ILE A 520 19.06 -15.01 10.20
CA ILE A 520 19.24 -13.61 10.55
C ILE A 520 19.52 -12.81 9.28
N ARG A 521 18.70 -11.78 9.03
CA ARG A 521 18.89 -10.81 7.96
C ARG A 521 19.14 -9.43 8.57
N VAL A 522 20.02 -8.65 7.96
CA VAL A 522 20.32 -7.27 8.40
C VAL A 522 19.81 -6.30 7.35
N MET A 523 19.00 -5.35 7.77
CA MET A 523 18.62 -4.17 7.00
C MET A 523 19.53 -3.02 7.41
N ILE A 524 20.05 -2.27 6.45
CA ILE A 524 20.93 -1.11 6.67
C ILE A 524 20.34 0.15 6.05
N ARG A 525 20.53 1.30 6.68
CA ARG A 525 20.28 2.61 6.08
C ARG A 525 21.28 3.67 6.54
N ALA A 526 21.49 4.68 5.71
CA ALA A 526 22.24 5.86 6.09
C ALA A 526 21.44 6.69 7.12
N PRO A 527 22.13 7.39 8.05
CA PRO A 527 21.49 8.31 9.00
C PRO A 527 21.10 9.59 8.24
N VAL A 528 19.95 9.59 7.57
CA VAL A 528 19.43 10.75 6.84
C VAL A 528 18.03 11.06 7.36
N GLN A 529 17.68 12.35 7.42
CA GLN A 529 16.31 12.83 7.64
C GLN A 529 15.44 12.43 6.44
N GLY A 530 14.80 11.27 6.52
CA GLY A 530 13.87 10.76 5.51
C GLY A 530 13.50 9.29 5.74
N PHE A 531 12.31 8.89 5.29
CA PHE A 531 11.88 7.49 5.37
C PHE A 531 12.63 6.64 4.34
N ASN A 532 13.72 5.99 4.78
CA ASN A 532 14.33 4.87 4.07
C ASN A 532 13.95 3.58 4.83
N SER A 533 13.26 2.65 4.17
CA SER A 533 12.98 1.30 4.72
C SER A 533 14.24 0.47 4.93
N GLY A 534 15.39 1.03 4.56
CA GLY A 534 16.67 0.38 4.49
C GLY A 534 16.75 -0.60 3.34
N SER A 535 17.97 -0.97 3.01
CA SER A 535 18.27 -2.02 2.07
C SER A 535 18.80 -3.23 2.84
N PRO A 536 18.48 -4.46 2.42
CA PRO A 536 19.10 -5.63 2.99
C PRO A 536 20.61 -5.58 2.73
N PHE A 537 21.38 -5.76 3.80
CA PHE A 537 22.83 -5.85 3.77
C PHE A 537 23.24 -7.29 3.48
N MET A 538 24.11 -7.47 2.50
CA MET A 538 24.71 -8.77 2.17
C MET A 538 26.14 -8.79 2.69
N PHE A 539 26.49 -9.83 3.45
CA PHE A 539 27.87 -10.08 3.86
C PHE A 539 28.66 -10.62 2.65
N GLY A 540 29.91 -10.17 2.49
CA GLY A 540 30.72 -10.41 1.29
C GLY A 540 31.16 -11.86 1.09
N GLU A 541 31.12 -12.68 2.14
CA GLU A 541 31.25 -14.13 2.09
C GLU A 541 29.84 -14.69 2.30
N SER A 542 29.38 -15.57 1.41
CA SER A 542 27.98 -16.00 1.27
C SER A 542 27.39 -16.81 2.45
N GLU A 543 27.92 -16.66 3.66
CA GLU A 543 27.43 -17.36 4.85
C GLU A 543 26.17 -16.68 5.39
N GLU A 544 25.05 -17.41 5.34
CA GLU A 544 23.83 -17.02 6.05
C GLU A 544 24.08 -17.01 7.56
N VAL A 545 23.82 -15.88 8.22
CA VAL A 545 23.90 -15.81 9.68
C VAL A 545 22.73 -16.57 10.29
N ARG A 546 23.01 -17.54 11.15
CA ARG A 546 22.01 -18.38 11.83
C ARG A 546 22.25 -18.45 13.34
N THR A 547 21.21 -18.72 14.11
CA THR A 547 21.32 -18.87 15.57
C THR A 547 21.85 -20.24 16.00
N GLY A 548 22.68 -20.25 17.04
CA GLY A 548 23.16 -21.47 17.69
C GLY A 548 22.11 -22.12 18.61
N PRO A 549 22.43 -23.27 19.24
CA PRO A 549 21.54 -24.00 20.15
C PRO A 549 21.01 -23.19 21.34
N ASP A 550 21.72 -22.15 21.75
CA ASP A 550 21.38 -21.22 22.83
C ASP A 550 20.59 -19.99 22.32
N GLY A 551 20.18 -20.01 21.05
CA GLY A 551 19.46 -18.96 20.36
C GLY A 551 20.33 -17.76 20.00
N ARG A 552 21.64 -17.77 20.28
CA ARG A 552 22.52 -16.62 20.03
C ARG A 552 23.03 -16.60 18.60
N TYR A 553 23.27 -15.40 18.07
CA TYR A 553 23.91 -15.18 16.79
C TYR A 553 24.93 -14.04 16.89
N LYS A 554 25.87 -14.03 15.95
CA LYS A 554 26.81 -12.92 15.73
C LYS A 554 27.04 -12.73 14.24
N THR A 555 26.85 -11.52 13.74
CA THR A 555 27.10 -11.19 12.33
C THR A 555 28.60 -11.04 12.07
N PRO A 556 29.06 -11.17 10.81
CA PRO A 556 30.40 -10.75 10.43
C PRO A 556 30.66 -9.28 10.74
N ALA A 557 31.91 -8.94 11.06
CA ALA A 557 32.36 -7.57 11.37
C ALA A 557 32.55 -6.73 10.09
N GLN A 558 31.49 -6.60 9.30
CA GLN A 558 31.49 -5.93 8.00
C GLN A 558 30.50 -4.76 7.93
N LEU A 559 29.72 -4.52 8.99
CA LEU A 559 28.73 -3.47 9.00
C LEU A 559 29.40 -2.10 9.19
N PRO A 560 29.16 -1.11 8.33
CA PRO A 560 29.88 0.16 8.36
C PRO A 560 29.43 1.05 9.49
N VAL A 561 30.34 1.53 10.34
CA VAL A 561 29.96 2.44 11.45
C VAL A 561 29.21 3.68 10.95
N LYS A 562 28.42 4.32 11.85
CA LYS A 562 27.57 5.49 11.56
C LYS A 562 26.41 5.20 10.59
N HIS A 563 25.91 3.97 10.59
CA HIS A 563 24.65 3.60 9.94
C HIS A 563 23.63 3.16 10.98
N GLU A 564 22.39 3.04 10.54
CA GLU A 564 21.35 2.40 11.33
C GLU A 564 21.12 0.99 10.81
N TYR A 565 20.91 0.06 11.74
CA TYR A 565 20.68 -1.35 11.41
C TYR A 565 19.40 -1.87 12.02
N ARG A 566 18.74 -2.76 11.31
CA ARG A 566 17.60 -3.51 11.83
C ARG A 566 17.86 -4.98 11.55
N ILE A 567 17.63 -5.82 12.54
CA ILE A 567 17.75 -7.28 12.39
C ILE A 567 16.37 -7.87 12.21
N GLU A 568 16.25 -8.77 11.25
CA GLU A 568 15.08 -9.60 11.04
C GLU A 568 15.47 -11.07 11.28
N ALA A 569 14.76 -11.72 12.19
CA ALA A 569 14.92 -13.13 12.49
C ALA A 569 13.74 -13.94 11.91
N GLN A 570 14.05 -15.03 11.22
CA GLN A 570 13.07 -15.91 10.59
C GLN A 570 13.34 -17.38 10.96
N ALA A 571 12.29 -18.14 11.22
CA ALA A 571 12.37 -19.58 11.46
C ALA A 571 11.14 -20.30 10.92
N SER A 572 11.25 -21.59 10.61
CA SER A 572 10.12 -22.39 10.14
C SER A 572 8.99 -22.41 11.18
N ARG A 573 7.73 -22.30 10.71
CA ARG A 573 6.50 -22.28 11.53
C ARG A 573 6.41 -21.12 12.53
N CYS A 574 7.24 -20.10 12.33
CA CYS A 574 7.20 -18.87 13.11
C CYS A 574 7.01 -17.66 12.20
N GLU A 575 6.32 -16.64 12.70
CA GLU A 575 6.29 -15.33 12.06
C GLU A 575 7.67 -14.67 12.21
N PRO A 576 8.18 -13.99 11.15
CA PRO A 576 9.38 -13.17 11.26
C PRO A 576 9.25 -12.12 12.36
N SER A 577 10.34 -11.85 13.06
CA SER A 577 10.42 -10.79 14.07
C SER A 577 11.54 -9.82 13.69
N MET A 578 11.32 -8.52 13.91
CA MET A 578 12.27 -7.48 13.57
C MET A 578 12.66 -6.66 14.80
N SER A 579 13.92 -6.23 14.88
CA SER A 579 14.35 -5.25 15.87
C SER A 579 13.91 -3.83 15.47
N ARG A 580 13.94 -2.91 16.44
CA ARG A 580 14.03 -1.48 16.14
C ARG A 580 15.27 -1.16 15.28
N TRP A 581 15.27 0.02 14.65
CA TRP A 581 16.50 0.57 14.05
C TRP A 581 17.48 0.91 15.17
N LEU A 582 18.65 0.30 15.14
CA LEU A 582 19.73 0.47 16.10
C LEU A 582 20.67 1.56 15.57
N VAL A 583 20.85 2.62 16.37
CA VAL A 583 21.76 3.74 16.10
C VAL A 583 22.99 3.60 16.99
N GLY A 584 24.19 3.74 16.42
CA GLY A 584 25.46 3.69 17.16
C GLY A 584 26.11 2.30 17.23
N GLN A 585 27.18 2.17 18.03
CA GLN A 585 28.02 0.97 18.17
C GLN A 585 27.33 -0.16 18.97
N ALA A 586 26.10 -0.53 18.65
CA ALA A 586 25.38 -1.56 19.41
C ALA A 586 26.03 -2.95 19.23
N VAL A 587 26.82 -3.39 20.21
CA VAL A 587 27.48 -4.70 20.23
C VAL A 587 26.49 -5.82 20.64
N GLU A 588 25.32 -5.48 21.19
CA GLU A 588 24.27 -6.42 21.58
C GLU A 588 22.87 -5.92 21.17
N VAL A 589 22.14 -6.75 20.45
CA VAL A 589 20.77 -6.55 19.98
C VAL A 589 19.82 -7.15 21.02
N PRO A 590 18.74 -6.46 21.41
CA PRO A 590 17.72 -7.01 22.30
C PRO A 590 17.18 -8.34 21.80
N ASP A 591 16.79 -9.22 22.74
CA ASP A 591 16.22 -10.53 22.42
C ASP A 591 15.01 -10.38 21.48
N LEU A 592 15.06 -11.07 20.33
CA LEU A 592 13.96 -11.14 19.37
C LEU A 592 13.09 -12.34 19.70
N VAL A 593 11.80 -12.12 19.95
CA VAL A 593 10.83 -13.19 20.18
C VAL A 593 10.04 -13.45 18.89
N LEU A 594 10.13 -14.67 18.37
CA LEU A 594 9.32 -15.11 17.23
C LEU A 594 7.98 -15.63 17.73
N ARG A 595 6.92 -15.33 16.97
CA ARG A 595 5.56 -15.79 17.26
C ARG A 595 5.27 -17.05 16.47
N ARG A 596 4.33 -17.88 16.93
CA ARG A 596 3.87 -19.02 16.11
C ARG A 596 3.15 -18.48 14.89
N SER A 597 3.47 -19.00 13.71
CA SER A 597 2.60 -18.85 12.55
C SER A 597 1.23 -19.45 12.90
N ILE A 598 0.16 -18.89 12.30
CA ILE A 598 -1.19 -19.44 12.47
C ILE A 598 -1.17 -20.90 12.00
N GLY A 599 -1.18 -21.83 12.95
CA GLY A 599 -1.29 -23.26 12.66
C GLY A 599 -2.59 -23.51 11.92
N VAL A 600 -2.64 -24.53 11.07
CA VAL A 600 -3.85 -24.88 10.31
C VAL A 600 -4.20 -26.35 10.47
N ARG A 601 -5.50 -26.65 10.46
CA ARG A 601 -6.09 -27.98 10.64
C ARG A 601 -7.24 -28.23 9.66
N GLU A 602 -7.66 -29.49 9.56
CA GLU A 602 -8.92 -29.83 8.90
C GLU A 602 -10.09 -29.66 9.88
N ALA A 603 -11.20 -29.10 9.39
CA ALA A 603 -12.47 -29.04 10.11
C ALA A 603 -13.50 -29.90 9.35
N ALA A 604 -14.17 -30.79 10.06
CA ALA A 604 -15.18 -31.68 9.50
C ALA A 604 -16.49 -31.62 10.31
N GLY A 605 -17.61 -31.90 9.63
CA GLY A 605 -18.91 -31.74 10.24
C GLY A 605 -20.07 -32.09 9.30
N TRP A 606 -21.28 -31.68 9.69
CA TRP A 606 -22.49 -31.83 8.87
C TRP A 606 -23.40 -30.61 8.98
N VAL A 607 -24.24 -30.45 7.95
CA VAL A 607 -25.24 -29.40 7.84
C VAL A 607 -26.62 -30.04 7.67
N VAL A 608 -27.56 -29.68 8.53
CA VAL A 608 -28.96 -30.13 8.51
C VAL A 608 -29.90 -28.95 8.47
N ASP A 609 -31.15 -29.16 8.05
CA ASP A 609 -32.22 -28.18 8.15
C ASP A 609 -32.87 -28.18 9.54
N SER A 610 -33.85 -27.29 9.76
CA SER A 610 -34.60 -27.20 11.03
C SER A 610 -35.41 -28.46 11.38
N THR A 611 -35.59 -29.38 10.44
CA THR A 611 -36.25 -30.68 10.62
C THR A 611 -35.26 -31.84 10.82
N GLY A 612 -33.95 -31.56 10.78
CA GLY A 612 -32.88 -32.55 10.92
C GLY A 612 -32.53 -33.26 9.61
N LYS A 613 -33.03 -32.81 8.45
CA LYS A 613 -32.68 -33.41 7.15
C LYS A 613 -31.34 -32.84 6.65
N PRO A 614 -30.46 -33.66 6.06
CA PRO A 614 -29.22 -33.17 5.47
C PRO A 614 -29.43 -32.10 4.40
N VAL A 615 -28.65 -31.02 4.47
CA VAL A 615 -28.64 -29.98 3.43
C VAL A 615 -27.49 -30.25 2.46
N VAL A 616 -27.83 -30.73 1.27
CA VAL A 616 -26.87 -31.07 0.21
C VAL A 616 -26.45 -29.82 -0.58
N GLY A 617 -25.16 -29.73 -0.94
CA GLY A 617 -24.63 -28.65 -1.77
C GLY A 617 -24.55 -27.29 -1.07
N ALA A 618 -24.51 -27.25 0.26
CA ALA A 618 -24.22 -26.05 1.03
C ALA A 618 -22.72 -25.77 1.00
N GLU A 619 -22.32 -24.52 0.72
CA GLU A 619 -20.94 -24.09 0.79
C GLU A 619 -20.58 -23.81 2.25
N VAL A 620 -19.59 -24.52 2.79
CA VAL A 620 -19.03 -24.30 4.13
C VAL A 620 -17.64 -23.71 3.97
N PHE A 621 -17.35 -22.57 4.57
CA PHE A 621 -16.08 -21.88 4.35
C PHE A 621 -15.57 -21.12 5.57
N GLN A 622 -14.25 -20.97 5.64
CA GLN A 622 -13.55 -20.09 6.57
C GLN A 622 -13.13 -18.82 5.82
N SER A 623 -13.17 -17.66 6.49
CA SER A 623 -12.75 -16.38 5.90
C SER A 623 -12.28 -15.41 6.99
N GLY A 624 -11.13 -14.77 6.77
CA GLY A 624 -10.59 -13.70 7.62
C GLY A 624 -9.71 -14.15 8.79
N ASP A 625 -9.93 -15.31 9.40
CA ASP A 625 -9.16 -15.76 10.58
C ASP A 625 -7.84 -16.49 10.26
N GLY A 626 -7.61 -16.76 8.98
CA GLY A 626 -6.54 -17.61 8.50
C GLY A 626 -5.85 -16.97 7.31
N PRO A 627 -4.72 -17.54 6.87
CA PRO A 627 -3.89 -16.93 5.83
C PRO A 627 -4.60 -16.79 4.49
N ARG A 628 -5.58 -17.67 4.24
CA ARG A 628 -6.35 -17.73 3.00
C ARG A 628 -7.77 -18.17 3.31
N ARG A 629 -8.70 -17.82 2.44
CA ARG A 629 -10.07 -18.32 2.47
C ARG A 629 -10.08 -19.79 2.05
N THR A 630 -10.72 -20.66 2.82
CA THR A 630 -10.83 -22.09 2.51
C THR A 630 -12.30 -22.51 2.50
N ARG A 631 -12.67 -23.51 1.69
CA ARG A 631 -14.06 -23.94 1.55
C ARG A 631 -14.20 -25.44 1.29
N GLY A 632 -15.39 -25.95 1.57
CA GLY A 632 -15.88 -27.27 1.22
C GLY A 632 -17.37 -27.19 0.86
N VAL A 633 -17.90 -28.28 0.31
CA VAL A 633 -19.32 -28.38 -0.04
C VAL A 633 -19.88 -29.62 0.63
N THR A 634 -21.13 -29.54 1.12
CA THR A 634 -21.78 -30.69 1.73
C THR A 634 -22.16 -31.77 0.73
N ASP A 635 -21.90 -33.02 1.08
CA ASP A 635 -22.27 -34.20 0.31
C ASP A 635 -23.76 -34.56 0.45
N ALA A 636 -24.15 -35.72 -0.08
CA ALA A 636 -25.53 -36.22 -0.03
C ALA A 636 -26.05 -36.49 1.41
N ASP A 637 -25.13 -36.76 2.34
CA ASP A 637 -25.41 -36.94 3.77
C ASP A 637 -25.29 -35.61 4.54
N GLY A 638 -25.08 -34.49 3.86
CA GLY A 638 -24.89 -33.18 4.45
C GLY A 638 -23.52 -32.99 5.10
N ARG A 639 -22.57 -33.92 4.92
CA ARG A 639 -21.25 -33.85 5.55
C ARG A 639 -20.31 -32.95 4.76
N PHE A 640 -19.44 -32.23 5.46
CA PHE A 640 -18.43 -31.38 4.85
C PHE A 640 -17.03 -31.62 5.45
N ARG A 641 -16.02 -31.22 4.68
CA ARG A 641 -14.64 -31.04 5.14
C ARG A 641 -14.09 -29.73 4.60
N VAL A 642 -13.45 -28.94 5.47
CA VAL A 642 -12.75 -27.70 5.12
C VAL A 642 -11.30 -27.86 5.57
N ALA A 643 -10.38 -27.88 4.63
CA ALA A 643 -8.95 -27.93 4.92
C ALA A 643 -8.42 -26.54 5.33
N LYS A 644 -7.27 -26.53 6.00
CA LYS A 644 -6.50 -25.32 6.34
C LYS A 644 -7.29 -24.25 7.14
N VAL A 645 -8.15 -24.69 8.06
CA VAL A 645 -8.81 -23.82 9.06
C VAL A 645 -7.81 -23.49 10.16
N PRO A 646 -7.75 -22.28 10.72
CA PRO A 646 -6.84 -21.96 11.81
C PRO A 646 -6.95 -22.91 13.01
N ASP A 647 -5.81 -23.23 13.61
CA ASP A 647 -5.67 -23.96 14.88
C ASP A 647 -5.77 -22.99 16.08
N ALA A 648 -6.78 -22.13 16.00
CA ALA A 648 -7.17 -21.09 16.95
C ALA A 648 -8.69 -20.90 16.84
N PRO A 649 -9.36 -20.21 17.78
CA PRO A 649 -10.76 -19.85 17.62
C PRO A 649 -10.98 -19.14 16.27
N ALA A 650 -11.84 -19.70 15.43
CA ALA A 650 -12.08 -19.23 14.06
C ALA A 650 -13.56 -19.32 13.69
N PHE A 651 -13.99 -18.62 12.64
CA PHE A 651 -15.35 -18.73 12.15
C PHE A 651 -15.45 -19.67 10.95
N LEU A 652 -16.48 -20.50 10.98
CA LEU A 652 -16.98 -21.20 9.81
C LEU A 652 -18.35 -20.64 9.43
N PHE A 653 -18.54 -20.43 8.14
CA PHE A 653 -19.76 -19.88 7.55
C PHE A 653 -20.39 -20.90 6.63
N VAL A 654 -21.71 -20.87 6.53
CA VAL A 654 -22.49 -21.73 5.64
C VAL A 654 -23.43 -20.88 4.79
N ALA A 655 -23.35 -21.09 3.48
CA ALA A 655 -24.21 -20.46 2.50
C ALA A 655 -24.93 -21.50 1.63
N ARG A 656 -26.24 -21.33 1.49
CA ARG A 656 -27.07 -22.11 0.56
C ARG A 656 -28.23 -21.25 0.09
N GLU A 657 -28.49 -21.27 -1.22
CA GLU A 657 -29.64 -20.58 -1.79
C GLU A 657 -30.96 -21.09 -1.17
N GLY A 658 -31.87 -20.18 -0.83
CA GLY A 658 -33.12 -20.50 -0.14
C GLY A 658 -33.01 -20.63 1.39
N TYR A 659 -31.80 -20.59 1.95
CA TYR A 659 -31.55 -20.65 3.40
C TYR A 659 -30.96 -19.34 3.93
N ARG A 660 -31.11 -19.12 5.23
CA ARG A 660 -30.49 -17.99 5.95
C ARG A 660 -28.98 -18.20 6.03
N PHE A 661 -28.21 -17.16 5.73
CA PHE A 661 -26.76 -17.16 5.90
C PHE A 661 -26.42 -17.32 7.39
N LEU A 662 -25.54 -18.27 7.71
CA LEU A 662 -25.20 -18.64 9.08
C LEU A 662 -23.68 -18.68 9.26
N GLY A 663 -23.22 -18.20 10.40
CA GLY A 663 -21.84 -18.39 10.87
C GLY A 663 -21.82 -19.05 12.24
N ARG A 664 -20.67 -19.63 12.57
CA ARG A 664 -20.41 -20.22 13.89
C ARG A 664 -18.94 -20.05 14.25
N ARG A 665 -18.68 -19.65 15.50
CA ARG A 665 -17.35 -19.72 16.11
C ARG A 665 -17.02 -21.18 16.43
N VAL A 666 -15.80 -21.59 16.09
CA VAL A 666 -15.30 -22.95 16.24
C VAL A 666 -14.01 -22.90 17.06
N GLU A 667 -13.98 -23.66 18.15
CA GLU A 667 -12.78 -23.79 18.98
C GLU A 667 -11.77 -24.78 18.34
N PRO A 668 -10.46 -24.68 18.64
CA PRO A 668 -9.42 -25.54 18.07
C PRO A 668 -9.69 -27.04 18.26
N GLU A 669 -10.24 -27.44 19.41
CA GLU A 669 -10.45 -28.84 19.79
C GLU A 669 -11.71 -29.45 19.17
N ALA A 670 -12.55 -28.65 18.51
CA ALA A 670 -13.81 -29.12 17.93
C ALA A 670 -13.58 -30.03 16.71
N ARG A 671 -13.78 -31.33 16.91
CA ARG A 671 -13.61 -32.39 15.88
C ARG A 671 -14.84 -32.66 15.02
N ALA A 672 -16.04 -32.34 15.52
CA ALA A 672 -17.30 -32.55 14.82
C ALA A 672 -18.18 -31.30 14.95
N ILE A 673 -18.48 -30.65 13.82
CA ILE A 673 -19.15 -29.36 13.78
C ILE A 673 -20.53 -29.53 13.12
N GLU A 674 -21.57 -29.13 13.83
CA GLU A 674 -22.94 -29.17 13.31
C GLU A 674 -23.44 -27.76 12.94
N PHE A 675 -24.10 -27.65 11.80
CA PHE A 675 -24.88 -26.47 11.42
C PHE A 675 -26.34 -26.83 11.20
N VAL A 676 -27.23 -26.03 11.80
CA VAL A 676 -28.68 -26.11 11.56
C VAL A 676 -29.09 -24.91 10.73
N LEU A 677 -29.30 -25.11 9.43
CA LEU A 677 -29.76 -24.07 8.52
C LEU A 677 -31.28 -23.93 8.58
N ARG A 678 -31.75 -22.69 8.61
CA ARG A 678 -33.17 -22.34 8.54
C ARG A 678 -33.49 -21.75 7.19
N ARG A 679 -34.69 -22.03 6.67
CA ARG A 679 -35.17 -21.42 5.42
C ARG A 679 -35.40 -19.92 5.60
N LEU A 680 -35.43 -19.19 4.49
CA LEU A 680 -35.61 -17.73 4.51
C LEU A 680 -36.97 -17.28 5.06
N ASP A 681 -38.00 -18.14 4.98
CA ASP A 681 -39.35 -17.93 5.48
C ASP A 681 -39.53 -18.37 6.95
N GLU A 682 -38.60 -19.15 7.51
CA GLU A 682 -38.57 -19.52 8.93
C GLU A 682 -37.94 -18.39 9.78
N PRO A 683 -38.36 -18.16 11.03
CA PRO A 683 -37.71 -17.18 11.91
C PRO A 683 -36.28 -17.61 12.26
N PRO A 684 -35.35 -16.67 12.52
CA PRO A 684 -33.98 -17.00 12.91
C PRO A 684 -33.96 -17.78 14.24
N ALA A 685 -32.85 -18.47 14.51
CA ALA A 685 -32.69 -19.21 15.77
C ALA A 685 -32.69 -18.28 17.00
N ALA A 686 -32.15 -17.07 16.85
CA ALA A 686 -32.20 -16.00 17.85
C ALA A 686 -32.20 -14.64 17.14
N LEU A 687 -32.91 -13.67 17.71
CA LEU A 687 -32.83 -12.27 17.31
C LEU A 687 -31.57 -11.63 17.90
N LEU A 688 -31.01 -10.62 17.21
CA LEU A 688 -29.89 -9.86 17.75
C LEU A 688 -30.35 -8.93 18.87
N GLY A 689 -29.81 -9.12 20.07
CA GLY A 689 -29.93 -8.19 21.20
C GLY A 689 -28.71 -7.29 21.33
N SER A 690 -28.86 -6.13 21.98
CA SER A 690 -27.72 -5.30 22.36
C SER A 690 -27.11 -5.84 23.66
N ALA A 691 -25.84 -6.23 23.62
CA ALA A 691 -25.04 -6.51 24.81
C ALA A 691 -24.75 -5.22 25.58
N GLY A 692 -24.77 -5.29 26.91
CA GLY A 692 -24.32 -4.21 27.80
C GLY A 692 -22.79 -4.11 27.85
N SER A 693 -22.27 -2.98 28.36
CA SER A 693 -20.82 -2.87 28.59
C SER A 693 -20.36 -3.91 29.62
N PRO A 694 -19.22 -4.61 29.41
CA PRO A 694 -18.65 -5.54 30.39
C PRO A 694 -18.20 -4.90 31.69
N VAL A 695 -17.88 -3.61 31.63
CA VAL A 695 -17.27 -2.87 32.71
C VAL A 695 -18.28 -1.84 33.20
N ALA A 696 -18.45 -1.76 34.51
CA ALA A 696 -19.36 -0.80 35.11
C ALA A 696 -18.91 0.64 34.79
N ARG A 697 -19.87 1.56 34.60
CA ARG A 697 -19.59 2.95 34.18
C ARG A 697 -18.60 3.66 35.11
N ASP A 698 -18.74 3.45 36.42
CA ASP A 698 -17.85 4.06 37.42
C ASP A 698 -16.41 3.55 37.33
N GLU A 699 -16.25 2.27 37.00
CA GLU A 699 -14.93 1.66 36.80
C GLU A 699 -14.28 2.17 35.51
N GLU A 700 -15.03 2.30 34.41
CA GLU A 700 -14.52 2.91 33.17
C GLU A 700 -14.02 4.35 33.41
N ARG A 701 -14.78 5.14 34.17
CA ARG A 701 -14.38 6.50 34.57
C ARG A 701 -13.14 6.50 35.47
N ALA A 702 -13.01 5.52 36.37
CA ALA A 702 -11.82 5.37 37.20
C ALA A 702 -10.57 5.05 36.36
N ILE A 703 -10.68 4.12 35.39
CA ILE A 703 -9.61 3.80 34.43
C ILE A 703 -9.22 5.05 33.64
N ALA A 704 -10.20 5.79 33.11
CA ALA A 704 -9.95 7.01 32.35
C ALA A 704 -9.23 8.10 33.17
N ARG A 705 -9.62 8.30 34.44
CA ARG A 705 -8.96 9.26 35.35
C ARG A 705 -7.50 8.90 35.59
N ASP A 706 -7.21 7.62 35.82
CA ASP A 706 -5.85 7.12 36.00
C ASP A 706 -5.00 7.32 34.74
N LEU A 707 -5.54 7.01 33.55
CA LEU A 707 -4.85 7.20 32.27
C LEU A 707 -4.45 8.65 32.03
N ILE A 708 -5.33 9.61 32.29
CA ILE A 708 -5.03 11.05 32.17
C ILE A 708 -4.00 11.50 33.21
N ALA A 709 -4.08 10.99 34.44
CA ALA A 709 -3.09 11.29 35.47
C ALA A 709 -1.69 10.79 35.09
N GLN A 710 -1.59 9.63 34.42
CA GLN A 710 -0.32 9.10 33.91
C GLN A 710 0.18 9.89 32.69
N ALA A 711 -0.69 10.22 31.74
CA ALA A 711 -0.32 10.97 30.54
C ALA A 711 0.30 12.35 30.88
N ARG A 712 -0.18 13.01 31.95
CA ARG A 712 0.37 14.28 32.45
C ARG A 712 1.79 14.18 33.04
N LYS A 713 2.21 12.99 33.47
CA LYS A 713 3.54 12.76 34.06
C LYS A 713 4.62 12.47 33.01
N ALA A 714 4.24 12.22 31.76
CA ALA A 714 5.19 11.89 30.69
C ALA A 714 5.97 13.13 30.22
N PRO A 715 7.32 13.07 30.12
CA PRO A 715 8.12 14.18 29.60
C PRO A 715 8.00 14.29 28.07
N GLY A 716 7.77 15.51 27.53
CA GLY A 716 7.96 15.79 26.09
C GLY A 716 6.80 16.38 25.27
N GLY A 717 5.66 16.76 25.86
CA GLY A 717 4.55 17.35 25.09
C GLY A 717 4.73 18.84 24.76
N GLY A 718 5.22 19.16 23.56
CA GLY A 718 5.28 20.52 23.02
C GLY A 718 3.87 21.15 22.81
N GLY A 719 3.81 22.48 22.86
CA GLY A 719 2.62 23.30 23.19
C GLY A 719 1.31 23.18 22.40
N ASP A 720 1.21 22.36 21.35
CA ASP A 720 -0.07 22.07 20.66
C ASP A 720 -0.71 20.74 21.15
N SER A 721 0.08 19.86 21.80
CA SER A 721 -0.36 18.56 22.33
C SER A 721 -1.02 18.65 23.73
N GLN A 722 -1.09 19.84 24.33
CA GLN A 722 -1.69 20.04 25.66
C GLN A 722 -3.19 20.39 25.65
N ARG A 723 -3.77 20.80 24.51
CA ARG A 723 -5.21 21.12 24.40
C ARG A 723 -6.12 19.88 24.45
N GLY A 724 -5.71 18.78 23.81
CA GLY A 724 -6.43 17.50 23.84
C GLY A 724 -6.59 16.91 25.24
N PRO A 725 -5.51 16.80 26.05
CA PRO A 725 -5.57 16.29 27.42
C PRO A 725 -6.51 17.08 28.35
N LEU A 726 -6.68 18.39 28.15
CA LEU A 726 -7.58 19.22 28.97
C LEU A 726 -9.05 18.96 28.64
N ALA A 727 -9.42 18.89 27.36
CA ALA A 727 -10.77 18.53 26.95
C ALA A 727 -11.13 17.10 27.40
N VAL A 728 -10.21 16.14 27.26
CA VAL A 728 -10.42 14.77 27.75
C VAL A 728 -10.51 14.73 29.28
N ALA A 729 -9.70 15.53 30.00
CA ALA A 729 -9.84 15.65 31.45
C ALA A 729 -11.21 16.21 31.86
N ALA A 730 -11.74 17.20 31.14
CA ALA A 730 -13.06 17.78 31.37
C ALA A 730 -14.19 16.77 31.13
N LEU A 731 -14.01 15.88 30.16
CA LEU A 731 -14.93 14.78 29.88
C LEU A 731 -14.95 13.73 30.99
N VAL A 732 -13.77 13.40 31.52
CA VAL A 732 -13.55 12.28 32.45
C VAL A 732 -13.76 12.66 33.92
N ASP A 733 -13.43 13.89 34.29
CA ASP A 733 -13.55 14.43 35.65
C ASP A 733 -14.11 15.87 35.61
N PRO A 734 -15.41 16.01 35.29
CA PRO A 734 -16.00 17.32 35.07
C PRO A 734 -16.03 18.19 36.33
N ASP A 735 -16.19 17.60 37.51
CA ASP A 735 -16.30 18.34 38.76
C ASP A 735 -14.97 18.99 39.14
N ARG A 736 -13.86 18.26 38.99
CA ARG A 736 -12.52 18.81 39.15
C ARG A 736 -12.20 19.87 38.10
N MET A 737 -12.68 19.71 36.87
CA MET A 737 -12.48 20.72 35.83
C MET A 737 -13.21 22.03 36.18
N VAL A 738 -14.42 21.96 36.73
CA VAL A 738 -15.13 23.15 37.24
C VAL A 738 -14.30 23.83 38.33
N GLU A 739 -13.79 23.09 39.31
CA GLU A 739 -12.91 23.64 40.35
C GLU A 739 -11.65 24.31 39.76
N MET A 740 -11.03 23.71 38.75
CA MET A 740 -9.86 24.28 38.07
C MET A 740 -10.19 25.56 37.31
N ILE A 741 -11.38 25.64 36.71
CA ILE A 741 -11.87 26.84 36.01
C ILE A 741 -12.18 27.95 37.02
N GLU A 742 -12.91 27.65 38.10
CA GLU A 742 -13.25 28.60 39.17
C GLU A 742 -11.99 29.18 39.83
N ASN A 743 -10.97 28.35 40.04
CA ASN A 743 -9.68 28.77 40.59
C ASN A 743 -8.70 29.36 39.55
N GLN A 744 -9.16 29.60 38.30
CA GLN A 744 -8.37 30.19 37.21
C GLN A 744 -7.07 29.42 36.87
N VAL A 745 -7.06 28.11 37.11
CA VAL A 745 -5.91 27.22 36.84
C VAL A 745 -5.81 26.87 35.36
N VAL A 746 -6.92 26.94 34.61
CA VAL A 746 -7.00 26.55 33.19
C VAL A 746 -7.73 27.61 32.38
N ALA A 747 -7.24 27.91 31.18
CA ALA A 747 -7.93 28.76 30.22
C ALA A 747 -9.14 28.04 29.61
N VAL A 748 -10.31 28.68 29.63
CA VAL A 748 -11.57 28.11 29.14
C VAL A 748 -11.69 28.32 27.63
N ASP A 749 -11.87 27.23 26.87
CA ASP A 749 -12.25 27.26 25.46
C ASP A 749 -13.51 26.43 25.18
N ALA A 750 -14.09 26.60 23.99
CA ALA A 750 -15.33 25.92 23.61
C ALA A 750 -15.20 24.39 23.58
N GLY A 751 -14.01 23.84 23.32
CA GLY A 751 -13.75 22.40 23.29
C GLY A 751 -13.79 21.80 24.69
N VAL A 752 -13.15 22.45 25.66
CA VAL A 752 -13.18 22.07 27.08
C VAL A 752 -14.60 22.11 27.63
N LEU A 753 -15.35 23.17 27.33
CA LEU A 753 -16.73 23.34 27.79
C LEU A 753 -17.68 22.31 27.14
N THR A 754 -17.49 22.00 25.86
CA THR A 754 -18.25 20.94 25.18
C THR A 754 -17.98 19.58 25.82
N ALA A 755 -16.72 19.27 26.13
CA ALA A 755 -16.34 18.03 26.77
C ALA A 755 -16.89 17.92 28.21
N LEU A 756 -16.83 19.02 28.98
CA LEU A 756 -17.41 19.16 30.31
C LEU A 756 -18.92 18.89 30.29
N ALA A 757 -19.63 19.53 29.36
CA ALA A 757 -21.05 19.33 29.12
C ALA A 757 -21.37 17.85 28.83
N ILE A 758 -20.59 17.20 27.96
CA ILE A 758 -20.80 15.77 27.63
C ILE A 758 -20.54 14.89 28.86
N GLY A 759 -19.47 15.13 29.61
CA GLY A 759 -19.13 14.38 30.83
C GLY A 759 -20.22 14.46 31.89
N ARG A 760 -20.87 15.62 32.05
CA ARG A 760 -22.02 15.80 32.95
C ARG A 760 -23.37 15.36 32.36
N SER A 761 -23.48 15.12 31.05
CA SER A 761 -24.76 14.82 30.36
C SER A 761 -25.34 13.43 30.64
N GLU A 762 -24.60 12.53 31.29
CA GLU A 762 -25.07 11.17 31.59
C GLU A 762 -26.17 11.12 32.66
N GLY A 763 -26.44 12.23 33.35
CA GLY A 763 -27.51 12.34 34.35
C GLY A 763 -28.67 13.24 33.90
N ASP A 764 -28.42 14.55 33.81
CA ASP A 764 -29.46 15.56 33.56
C ASP A 764 -29.04 16.51 32.41
N PRO A 765 -29.72 16.48 31.26
CA PRO A 765 -29.46 17.39 30.14
C PRO A 765 -29.59 18.87 30.49
N ARG A 766 -30.36 19.24 31.52
CA ARG A 766 -30.53 20.65 31.92
C ARG A 766 -29.25 21.24 32.52
N LYS A 767 -28.46 20.43 33.23
CA LYS A 767 -27.14 20.85 33.74
C LYS A 767 -26.17 21.23 32.63
N VAL A 768 -26.33 20.65 31.44
CA VAL A 768 -25.55 21.03 30.26
C VAL A 768 -25.89 22.44 29.80
N LEU A 769 -27.18 22.80 29.86
CA LEU A 769 -27.65 24.14 29.50
C LEU A 769 -27.18 25.19 30.52
N GLU A 770 -27.19 24.85 31.82
CA GLU A 770 -26.63 25.72 32.87
C GLU A 770 -25.15 26.02 32.64
N ILE A 771 -24.35 25.02 32.24
CA ILE A 771 -22.93 25.21 31.88
C ILE A 771 -22.80 26.16 30.69
N LEU A 772 -23.62 25.98 29.64
CA LEU A 772 -23.57 26.85 28.47
C LEU A 772 -24.00 28.29 28.80
N ASP A 773 -24.97 28.45 29.70
CA ASP A 773 -25.50 29.75 30.11
C ASP A 773 -24.52 30.51 31.02
N ALA A 774 -23.60 29.81 31.70
CA ALA A 774 -22.56 30.37 32.55
C ALA A 774 -21.28 30.81 31.80
N ILE A 775 -21.19 30.64 30.48
CA ILE A 775 -20.03 31.05 29.69
C ILE A 775 -20.09 32.57 29.43
N ASP A 776 -19.11 33.31 29.94
CA ASP A 776 -19.05 34.77 29.81
C ASP A 776 -18.85 35.25 28.36
N SER A 777 -18.00 34.57 27.59
CA SER A 777 -17.72 34.93 26.20
C SER A 777 -18.85 34.47 25.27
N PRO A 778 -19.61 35.39 24.62
CA PRO A 778 -20.72 34.99 23.77
C PRO A 778 -20.29 34.15 22.56
N ALA A 779 -19.15 34.49 21.95
CA ALA A 779 -18.59 33.71 20.85
C ALA A 779 -18.23 32.28 21.29
N THR A 780 -17.64 32.11 22.47
CA THR A 780 -17.29 30.79 23.02
C THR A 780 -18.54 30.00 23.37
N ALA A 781 -19.55 30.64 23.96
CA ALA A 781 -20.83 30.02 24.29
C ALA A 781 -21.57 29.51 23.04
N SER A 782 -21.60 30.32 21.97
CA SER A 782 -22.17 29.93 20.68
C SER A 782 -21.42 28.75 20.06
N HIS A 783 -20.08 28.80 20.04
CA HIS A 783 -19.25 27.69 19.58
C HIS A 783 -19.47 26.40 20.37
N ALA A 784 -19.56 26.47 21.70
CA ALA A 784 -19.79 25.31 22.55
C ALA A 784 -21.18 24.70 22.31
N ALA A 785 -22.22 25.53 22.14
CA ALA A 785 -23.57 25.06 21.81
C ALA A 785 -23.63 24.37 20.44
N LEU A 786 -22.97 24.93 19.41
CA LEU A 786 -22.86 24.31 18.08
C LEU A 786 -22.03 23.02 18.11
N GLY A 787 -20.90 23.02 18.83
CA GLY A 787 -20.05 21.84 19.00
C GLY A 787 -20.78 20.69 19.71
N LEU A 788 -21.57 21.02 20.75
CA LEU A 788 -22.42 20.04 21.43
C LEU A 788 -23.54 19.51 20.51
N PHE A 789 -24.18 20.38 19.73
CA PHE A 789 -25.15 19.96 18.72
C PHE A 789 -24.53 18.95 17.73
N ASP A 790 -23.33 19.24 17.24
CA ASP A 790 -22.64 18.38 16.28
C ASP A 790 -22.25 17.05 16.91
N ARG A 791 -21.70 17.04 18.13
CA ARG A 791 -21.27 15.83 18.84
C ARG A 791 -22.43 14.93 19.29
N LEU A 792 -23.54 15.51 19.75
CA LEU A 792 -24.72 14.72 20.08
C LEU A 792 -25.45 14.24 18.82
N GLY A 793 -25.48 15.06 17.76
CA GLY A 793 -26.12 14.70 16.50
C GLY A 793 -27.56 14.19 16.72
N ARG A 794 -27.91 13.06 16.07
CA ARG A 794 -29.26 12.46 16.16
C ARG A 794 -29.54 11.69 17.47
N SER A 795 -28.56 11.52 18.37
CA SER A 795 -28.83 10.85 19.66
C SER A 795 -29.57 11.75 20.65
N ALA A 796 -29.53 13.07 20.44
CA ALA A 796 -30.33 14.04 21.19
C ALA A 796 -31.77 14.14 20.66
N ARG A 797 -32.73 14.41 21.56
CA ARG A 797 -34.13 14.65 21.20
C ARG A 797 -34.23 15.87 20.26
N PRO A 798 -35.13 15.87 19.26
CA PRO A 798 -35.31 17.01 18.36
C PRO A 798 -35.53 18.35 19.07
N ALA A 799 -36.29 18.35 20.16
CA ALA A 799 -36.53 19.55 20.97
C ALA A 799 -35.23 20.10 21.58
N PHE A 800 -34.43 19.25 22.21
CA PHE A 800 -33.14 19.66 22.80
C PHE A 800 -32.15 20.17 21.75
N ARG A 801 -32.14 19.54 20.56
CA ARG A 801 -31.31 20.02 19.44
C ARG A 801 -31.71 21.42 18.98
N ARG A 802 -33.00 21.74 18.92
CA ARG A 802 -33.47 23.10 18.65
C ARG A 802 -33.06 24.06 19.75
N GLU A 803 -33.18 23.63 21.01
CA GLU A 803 -32.82 24.45 22.16
C GLU A 803 -31.33 24.85 22.19
N LEU A 804 -30.43 23.96 21.75
CA LEU A 804 -29.01 24.25 21.55
C LEU A 804 -28.78 25.29 20.44
N LEU A 805 -29.53 25.17 19.33
CA LEU A 805 -29.45 26.14 18.22
C LEU A 805 -30.03 27.50 18.64
N ASP A 806 -31.13 27.53 19.39
CA ASP A 806 -31.71 28.76 19.93
C ASP A 806 -30.70 29.49 20.83
N ARG A 807 -29.93 28.75 21.65
CA ARG A 807 -28.84 29.33 22.47
C ARG A 807 -27.68 29.81 21.63
N ALA A 808 -27.22 29.00 20.67
CA ALA A 808 -26.12 29.36 19.79
C ALA A 808 -26.40 30.66 19.02
N GLU A 809 -27.64 30.79 18.54
CA GLU A 809 -28.16 31.97 17.86
C GLU A 809 -28.20 33.20 18.77
N ARG A 810 -28.82 33.10 19.95
CA ARG A 810 -28.84 34.21 20.92
C ARG A 810 -27.44 34.70 21.27
N ARG A 811 -26.52 33.78 21.56
CA ARG A 811 -25.14 34.10 21.91
C ARG A 811 -24.33 34.65 20.74
N ALA A 812 -24.67 34.28 19.50
CA ALA A 812 -24.04 34.85 18.32
C ALA A 812 -24.39 36.34 18.16
N HIS A 813 -25.64 36.74 18.41
CA HIS A 813 -26.06 38.15 18.37
C HIS A 813 -25.38 39.04 19.41
N ASP A 814 -24.93 38.46 20.52
CA ASP A 814 -24.19 39.17 21.56
C ASP A 814 -22.69 39.37 21.19
N VAL A 815 -22.23 38.88 20.03
CA VAL A 815 -20.84 39.04 19.57
C VAL A 815 -20.66 40.40 18.91
N GLY A 816 -19.74 41.21 19.44
CA GLY A 816 -19.50 42.57 18.95
C GLY A 816 -18.70 42.69 17.64
N GLU A 817 -18.02 41.62 17.20
CA GLU A 817 -17.25 41.61 15.94
C GLU A 817 -18.14 41.05 14.80
N PRO A 818 -18.45 41.85 13.75
CA PRO A 818 -19.43 41.46 12.73
C PRO A 818 -19.05 40.21 11.91
N GLY A 819 -17.77 39.98 11.63
CA GLY A 819 -17.32 38.78 10.90
C GLY A 819 -17.56 37.49 11.71
N GLN A 820 -17.27 37.50 13.01
CA GLN A 820 -17.51 36.41 13.94
C GLN A 820 -19.00 36.18 14.18
N GLU A 821 -19.78 37.26 14.36
CA GLU A 821 -21.25 37.19 14.43
C GLU A 821 -21.79 36.51 13.16
N ALA A 822 -21.41 36.98 11.97
CA ALA A 822 -21.88 36.44 10.71
C ALA A 822 -21.51 34.95 10.51
N SER A 823 -20.27 34.54 10.83
CA SER A 823 -19.85 33.13 10.76
C SER A 823 -20.68 32.25 11.70
N LEU A 824 -20.90 32.69 12.94
CA LEU A 824 -21.69 31.95 13.93
C LEU A 824 -23.16 31.82 13.53
N LEU A 825 -23.78 32.90 13.06
CA LEU A 825 -25.15 32.89 12.56
C LEU A 825 -25.27 31.99 11.31
N ALA A 826 -24.31 32.03 10.39
CA ALA A 826 -24.29 31.15 9.23
C ALA A 826 -24.17 29.67 9.63
N ARG A 827 -23.31 29.35 10.60
CA ARG A 827 -23.15 27.98 11.11
C ARG A 827 -24.40 27.48 11.84
N ALA A 828 -25.09 28.33 12.59
CA ALA A 828 -26.38 28.03 13.21
C ALA A 828 -27.47 27.82 12.14
N ALA A 829 -27.49 28.66 11.10
CA ALA A 829 -28.43 28.57 9.98
C ALA A 829 -28.27 27.25 9.23
N ASP A 830 -27.03 26.85 8.89
CA ASP A 830 -26.74 25.58 8.22
C ASP A 830 -27.30 24.37 9.01
N ARG A 831 -27.12 24.37 10.34
CA ARG A 831 -27.60 23.30 11.23
C ARG A 831 -29.12 23.31 11.42
N ARG A 832 -29.77 24.49 11.43
CA ARG A 832 -31.24 24.63 11.40
C ARG A 832 -31.80 23.96 10.14
N LEU A 833 -31.21 24.27 8.99
CA LEU A 833 -31.60 23.69 7.71
C LEU A 833 -31.40 22.16 7.71
N ASP A 834 -30.36 21.64 8.37
CA ASP A 834 -30.10 20.19 8.49
C ASP A 834 -31.15 19.43 9.34
N ILE A 835 -31.79 20.09 10.30
CA ILE A 835 -32.87 19.48 11.10
C ILE A 835 -34.27 19.75 10.55
N GLY A 836 -34.38 20.39 9.38
CA GLY A 836 -35.63 20.71 8.72
C GLY A 836 -36.33 21.98 9.22
N ASP A 837 -35.66 22.82 10.01
CA ASP A 837 -36.16 24.14 10.42
C ASP A 837 -35.88 25.18 9.32
N VAL A 838 -36.56 25.00 8.17
CA VAL A 838 -36.27 25.70 6.91
C VAL A 838 -36.51 27.20 7.03
N ASP A 839 -37.62 27.62 7.65
CA ASP A 839 -38.01 29.03 7.73
C ASP A 839 -37.03 29.83 8.57
N ARG A 840 -36.72 29.37 9.80
CA ARG A 840 -35.78 30.06 10.68
C ARG A 840 -34.36 29.98 10.14
N GLY A 841 -33.94 28.82 9.62
CA GLY A 841 -32.62 28.66 8.99
C GLY A 841 -32.41 29.60 7.80
N SER A 842 -33.44 29.77 6.95
CA SER A 842 -33.37 30.68 5.79
C SER A 842 -33.34 32.15 6.21
N ALA A 843 -34.11 32.53 7.24
CA ALA A 843 -34.06 33.88 7.79
C ALA A 843 -32.67 34.19 8.37
N LEU A 844 -32.11 33.25 9.14
CA LEU A 844 -30.81 33.40 9.80
C LEU A 844 -29.65 33.48 8.80
N ALA A 845 -29.71 32.74 7.69
CA ALA A 845 -28.69 32.83 6.63
C ALA A 845 -28.69 34.21 5.94
N ARG A 846 -29.86 34.81 5.70
CA ARG A 846 -29.98 36.18 5.14
C ARG A 846 -29.54 37.25 6.14
N GLU A 847 -29.81 37.01 7.43
CA GLU A 847 -29.32 37.86 8.50
C GLU A 847 -27.79 37.83 8.56
N ALA A 848 -27.18 36.64 8.57
CA ALA A 848 -25.72 36.46 8.51
C ALA A 848 -25.10 37.18 7.29
N GLN A 849 -25.77 37.14 6.13
CA GLN A 849 -25.35 37.90 4.94
C GLN A 849 -25.36 39.42 5.16
N THR A 850 -26.37 39.93 5.86
CA THR A 850 -26.49 41.34 6.19
C THR A 850 -25.43 41.78 7.20
N VAL A 851 -25.13 40.94 8.18
CA VAL A 851 -24.08 41.19 9.18
C VAL A 851 -22.69 41.16 8.52
N ALA A 852 -22.43 40.19 7.64
CA ALA A 852 -21.15 40.06 6.94
C ALA A 852 -20.81 41.26 6.02
N ALA A 853 -21.82 42.03 5.60
CA ALA A 853 -21.62 43.24 4.81
C ALA A 853 -21.17 44.45 5.65
N ARG A 854 -21.24 44.37 6.98
CA ARG A 854 -20.77 45.43 7.89
C ARG A 854 -19.24 45.42 7.93
N PRO A 855 -18.57 46.60 8.03
CA PRO A 855 -17.12 46.66 8.14
C PRO A 855 -16.64 45.97 9.42
N GLY A 856 -15.70 45.03 9.27
CA GLY A 856 -15.16 44.21 10.37
C GLY A 856 -13.70 43.84 10.13
N GLN A 857 -13.13 43.02 11.02
CA GLN A 857 -11.74 42.56 10.89
C GLN A 857 -11.64 41.44 9.85
N GLN A 858 -10.50 41.34 9.16
CA GLN A 858 -10.22 40.20 8.31
C GLN A 858 -9.82 39.01 9.19
N LEU A 859 -10.65 37.96 9.19
CA LEU A 859 -10.49 36.77 10.04
C LEU A 859 -10.00 35.57 9.22
N VAL A 860 -9.37 34.62 9.91
CA VAL A 860 -8.95 33.32 9.38
C VAL A 860 -9.46 32.23 10.33
N PRO A 861 -10.31 31.27 9.90
CA PRO A 861 -10.89 31.13 8.55
C PRO A 861 -11.79 32.31 8.16
N ASP A 862 -11.97 32.49 6.85
CA ASP A 862 -12.78 33.58 6.28
C ASP A 862 -14.28 33.33 6.56
N PRO A 863 -14.99 34.23 7.26
CA PRO A 863 -16.42 34.10 7.56
C PRO A 863 -17.31 33.88 6.33
N LEU A 864 -16.84 34.32 5.15
CA LEU A 864 -17.56 34.15 3.89
C LEU A 864 -17.64 32.69 3.43
N ASP A 865 -16.75 31.80 3.89
CA ASP A 865 -16.81 30.37 3.56
C ASP A 865 -17.98 29.65 4.28
N ASP A 866 -18.20 29.99 5.57
CA ASP A 866 -19.35 29.50 6.34
C ASP A 866 -20.66 30.08 5.79
N LEU A 867 -20.66 31.37 5.45
CA LEU A 867 -21.82 32.06 4.88
C LEU A 867 -22.21 31.48 3.51
N ALA A 868 -21.24 31.27 2.61
CA ALA A 868 -21.50 30.70 1.29
C ALA A 868 -22.09 29.29 1.42
N SER A 869 -21.58 28.48 2.36
CA SER A 869 -22.10 27.15 2.65
C SER A 869 -23.55 27.18 3.14
N ALA A 870 -23.88 28.08 4.09
CA ALA A 870 -25.23 28.21 4.63
C ALA A 870 -26.23 28.78 3.60
N LEU A 871 -25.82 29.82 2.85
CA LEU A 871 -26.64 30.45 1.81
C LEU A 871 -26.94 29.52 0.65
N ALA A 872 -26.07 28.55 0.33
CA ALA A 872 -26.23 27.66 -0.82
C ALA A 872 -27.59 26.96 -0.88
N ARG A 873 -28.20 26.67 0.27
CA ARG A 873 -29.51 26.00 0.38
C ARG A 873 -30.71 26.96 0.33
N VAL A 874 -30.45 28.27 0.40
CA VAL A 874 -31.46 29.33 0.48
C VAL A 874 -31.45 30.18 -0.79
N ASP A 875 -30.26 30.63 -1.21
CA ASP A 875 -29.98 31.38 -2.42
C ASP A 875 -28.61 30.96 -2.97
N LEU A 876 -28.63 29.96 -3.85
CA LEU A 876 -27.41 29.43 -4.45
C LEU A 876 -26.68 30.48 -5.32
N ALA A 877 -27.42 31.36 -6.01
CA ALA A 877 -26.81 32.37 -6.86
C ALA A 877 -26.01 33.37 -6.02
N ALA A 878 -26.57 33.81 -4.89
CA ALA A 878 -25.85 34.63 -3.93
C ALA A 878 -24.63 33.91 -3.34
N ALA A 879 -24.77 32.63 -2.97
CA ALA A 879 -23.66 31.82 -2.45
C ALA A 879 -22.51 31.68 -3.45
N LEU A 880 -22.79 31.43 -4.74
CA LEU A 880 -21.76 31.33 -5.77
C LEU A 880 -21.09 32.68 -6.06
N LYS A 881 -21.86 33.78 -6.04
CA LYS A 881 -21.31 35.13 -6.22
C LYS A 881 -20.32 35.52 -5.13
N LEU A 882 -20.50 35.02 -3.89
CA LEU A 882 -19.52 35.20 -2.82
C LEU A 882 -18.16 34.56 -3.14
N LEU A 883 -18.12 33.56 -4.02
CA LEU A 883 -16.89 32.88 -4.42
C LEU A 883 -16.19 33.57 -5.60
N ASP A 884 -16.94 34.15 -6.53
CA ASP A 884 -16.41 34.78 -7.76
C ASP A 884 -15.58 36.04 -7.48
N GLY A 885 -15.78 36.69 -6.32
CA GLY A 885 -15.06 37.91 -5.92
C GLY A 885 -13.78 37.68 -5.12
N GLN A 886 -13.40 36.44 -4.83
CA GLN A 886 -12.31 36.14 -3.90
C GLN A 886 -11.03 35.69 -4.63
N ALA A 887 -9.92 36.39 -4.38
CA ALA A 887 -8.58 35.95 -4.80
C ALA A 887 -8.08 34.81 -3.89
N LYS A 888 -8.70 33.63 -3.99
CA LYS A 888 -8.32 32.43 -3.21
C LYS A 888 -7.48 31.46 -4.05
N PRO A 889 -6.52 30.75 -3.45
CA PRO A 889 -5.84 29.63 -4.12
C PRO A 889 -6.85 28.59 -4.62
N PRO A 890 -6.66 27.97 -5.80
CA PRO A 890 -7.61 27.04 -6.40
C PRO A 890 -8.09 25.90 -5.47
N GLY A 891 -7.20 25.38 -4.61
CA GLY A 891 -7.54 24.31 -3.67
C GLY A 891 -8.55 24.72 -2.59
N VAL A 892 -8.48 25.95 -2.07
CA VAL A 892 -9.42 26.45 -1.05
C VAL A 892 -10.80 26.68 -1.68
N LEU A 893 -10.82 27.20 -2.90
CA LEU A 893 -12.05 27.41 -3.67
C LEU A 893 -12.75 26.08 -3.99
N ASP A 894 -11.99 25.04 -4.33
CA ASP A 894 -12.51 23.70 -4.56
C ASP A 894 -13.12 23.07 -3.30
N MET A 895 -12.51 23.29 -2.13
CA MET A 895 -13.09 22.86 -0.84
C MET A 895 -14.44 23.54 -0.58
N THR A 896 -14.54 24.85 -0.78
CA THR A 896 -15.81 25.58 -0.59
C THR A 896 -16.86 25.14 -1.61
N ARG A 897 -16.49 24.90 -2.87
CA ARG A 897 -17.39 24.33 -3.90
C ARG A 897 -17.87 22.93 -3.54
N ALA A 898 -16.99 22.06 -3.04
CA ALA A 898 -17.35 20.72 -2.56
C ALA A 898 -18.34 20.81 -1.39
N ALA A 899 -18.10 21.71 -0.44
CA ALA A 899 -18.96 21.96 0.70
C ALA A 899 -20.37 22.43 0.29
N ILE A 900 -20.47 23.29 -0.72
CA ILE A 900 -21.73 23.75 -1.32
C ILE A 900 -22.44 22.61 -2.05
N ALA A 901 -21.73 21.88 -2.93
CA ALA A 901 -22.28 20.75 -3.66
C ALA A 901 -22.87 19.69 -2.71
N LYS A 902 -22.15 19.36 -1.63
CA LYS A 902 -22.59 18.45 -0.56
C LYS A 902 -23.89 18.93 0.12
N ARG A 903 -24.06 20.24 0.33
CA ARG A 903 -25.23 20.81 1.02
C ARG A 903 -26.46 20.87 0.14
N ILE A 904 -26.31 21.19 -1.14
CA ILE A 904 -27.44 21.27 -2.06
C ILE A 904 -27.82 19.90 -2.63
N ALA A 905 -26.96 18.88 -2.54
CA ALA A 905 -27.17 17.54 -3.11
C ALA A 905 -28.56 16.93 -2.85
N ALA A 906 -29.11 17.09 -1.64
CA ALA A 906 -30.42 16.55 -1.29
C ALA A 906 -31.59 17.38 -1.89
N ALA A 907 -31.41 18.68 -2.08
CA ALA A 907 -32.45 19.60 -2.57
C ALA A 907 -32.37 19.83 -4.09
N ASN A 908 -31.17 19.96 -4.64
CA ASN A 908 -30.87 20.19 -6.05
C ASN A 908 -29.72 19.29 -6.55
N PRO A 909 -29.99 18.00 -6.83
CA PRO A 909 -28.99 17.03 -7.28
C PRO A 909 -28.27 17.41 -8.58
N ALA A 910 -29.00 18.00 -9.54
CA ALA A 910 -28.45 18.38 -10.85
C ALA A 910 -27.36 19.44 -10.71
N GLU A 911 -27.61 20.43 -9.86
CA GLU A 911 -26.68 21.53 -9.63
C GLU A 911 -25.49 21.11 -8.76
N ALA A 912 -25.69 20.23 -7.78
CA ALA A 912 -24.60 19.59 -7.05
C ALA A 912 -23.63 18.86 -7.99
N ARG A 913 -24.18 18.13 -8.97
CA ARG A 913 -23.39 17.45 -10.01
C ARG A 913 -22.66 18.44 -10.92
N ARG A 914 -23.28 19.56 -11.29
CA ARG A 914 -22.62 20.63 -12.06
C ARG A 914 -21.42 21.20 -11.31
N LEU A 915 -21.57 21.50 -10.01
CA LEU A 915 -20.48 22.03 -9.18
C LEU A 915 -19.34 21.03 -9.01
N LEU A 916 -19.63 19.74 -8.83
CA LEU A 916 -18.61 18.68 -8.82
C LEU A 916 -17.78 18.66 -10.11
N GLY A 917 -18.41 18.91 -11.27
CA GLY A 917 -17.73 18.94 -12.58
C GLY A 917 -16.72 20.08 -12.74
N VAL A 918 -16.78 21.12 -11.90
CA VAL A 918 -15.87 22.27 -11.94
C VAL A 918 -14.66 22.09 -10.99
N ILE A 919 -14.76 21.19 -10.02
CA ILE A 919 -13.69 20.88 -9.05
C ILE A 919 -12.60 20.04 -9.73
N GLN A 920 -11.32 20.28 -9.40
CA GLN A 920 -10.19 19.49 -9.92
C GLN A 920 -10.31 18.00 -9.53
N GLU A 921 -9.93 17.07 -10.41
CA GLU A 921 -10.18 15.62 -10.18
C GLU A 921 -9.55 15.11 -8.86
N ASN A 922 -8.36 15.60 -8.50
CA ASN A 922 -7.68 15.25 -7.24
C ASN A 922 -8.53 15.59 -5.99
N ASN A 923 -9.39 16.60 -6.08
CA ASN A 923 -10.29 17.04 -5.00
C ASN A 923 -11.73 16.50 -5.17
N ARG A 924 -12.08 15.98 -6.35
CA ARG A 924 -13.43 15.53 -6.71
C ARG A 924 -13.80 14.19 -6.09
N TRP A 925 -12.82 13.31 -5.89
CA TRP A 925 -13.06 11.94 -5.42
C TRP A 925 -13.82 11.89 -4.08
N SER A 926 -13.35 12.61 -3.06
CA SER A 926 -13.97 12.67 -1.73
C SER A 926 -15.35 13.34 -1.76
N ALA A 927 -15.46 14.45 -2.49
CA ALA A 927 -16.72 15.19 -2.63
C ALA A 927 -17.81 14.35 -3.33
N ARG A 928 -17.43 13.54 -4.33
CA ARG A 928 -18.35 12.66 -5.08
C ARG A 928 -19.10 11.70 -4.16
N ARG A 929 -18.39 11.04 -3.22
CA ARG A 929 -18.99 10.10 -2.26
C ARG A 929 -20.04 10.79 -1.38
N ALA A 930 -19.68 11.94 -0.79
CA ALA A 930 -20.57 12.69 0.09
C ALA A 930 -21.80 13.26 -0.64
N VAL A 931 -21.62 13.73 -1.89
CA VAL A 931 -22.72 14.21 -2.73
C VAL A 931 -23.66 13.07 -3.11
N CYS A 932 -23.13 11.93 -3.59
CA CYS A 932 -23.97 10.77 -3.93
C CYS A 932 -24.79 10.30 -2.72
N ALA A 933 -24.16 10.17 -1.54
CA ALA A 933 -24.82 9.73 -0.31
C ALA A 933 -25.98 10.65 0.12
N ARG A 934 -25.94 11.95 -0.22
CA ARG A 934 -27.03 12.90 0.05
C ARG A 934 -28.07 13.00 -1.06
N MET A 935 -27.67 12.80 -2.33
CA MET A 935 -28.59 12.81 -3.47
C MET A 935 -29.67 11.73 -3.37
N VAL A 936 -29.35 10.55 -2.81
CA VAL A 936 -30.27 9.40 -2.80
C VAL A 936 -31.61 9.66 -2.13
N ALA A 937 -31.68 10.63 -1.21
CA ALA A 937 -32.93 11.00 -0.56
C ALA A 937 -33.97 11.57 -1.54
N LYS A 938 -33.52 12.08 -2.68
CA LYS A 938 -34.36 12.67 -3.74
C LYS A 938 -34.23 11.96 -5.08
N ASP A 939 -33.03 11.51 -5.46
CA ASP A 939 -32.73 10.94 -6.78
C ASP A 939 -31.65 9.84 -6.70
N LEU A 940 -32.07 8.63 -6.35
CA LEU A 940 -31.19 7.44 -6.32
C LEU A 940 -30.64 7.07 -7.72
N PRO A 941 -31.42 7.11 -8.83
CA PRO A 941 -30.88 6.87 -10.16
C PRO A 941 -29.72 7.79 -10.54
N ALA A 942 -29.83 9.11 -10.30
CA ALA A 942 -28.75 10.04 -10.60
C ALA A 942 -27.51 9.80 -9.72
N ALA A 943 -27.71 9.46 -8.44
CA ALA A 943 -26.61 9.10 -7.56
C ALA A 943 -25.87 7.83 -8.03
N ARG A 944 -26.59 6.81 -8.51
CA ARG A 944 -26.00 5.59 -9.09
C ARG A 944 -25.19 5.88 -10.36
N ALA A 945 -25.71 6.73 -11.26
CA ALA A 945 -24.99 7.15 -12.45
C ALA A 945 -23.69 7.89 -12.09
N LEU A 946 -23.75 8.83 -11.14
CA LEU A 946 -22.58 9.57 -10.68
C LEU A 946 -21.53 8.68 -10.00
N ALA A 947 -21.96 7.65 -9.24
CA ALA A 947 -21.05 6.66 -8.67
C ALA A 947 -20.39 5.78 -9.75
N ALA A 948 -21.14 5.39 -10.78
CA ALA A 948 -20.62 4.59 -11.90
C ALA A 948 -19.59 5.36 -12.74
N GLU A 949 -19.79 6.66 -12.96
CA GLU A 949 -18.81 7.54 -13.61
C GLU A 949 -17.46 7.59 -12.86
N GLY A 950 -17.50 7.52 -11.53
CA GLY A 950 -16.30 7.46 -10.70
C GLY A 950 -15.64 6.09 -10.63
N GLY A 951 -16.28 5.02 -11.12
CA GLY A 951 -15.77 3.66 -11.01
C GLY A 951 -15.70 3.11 -9.57
N ASP A 952 -16.44 3.69 -8.62
CA ASP A 952 -16.42 3.31 -7.21
C ASP A 952 -17.48 2.24 -6.91
N ALA A 953 -17.07 0.96 -7.00
CA ALA A 953 -17.94 -0.19 -6.74
C ALA A 953 -18.46 -0.25 -5.30
N MET A 954 -17.68 0.25 -4.32
CA MET A 954 -18.10 0.30 -2.92
C MET A 954 -19.23 1.31 -2.74
N LEU A 955 -19.05 2.54 -3.27
CA LEU A 955 -20.08 3.56 -3.25
C LEU A 955 -21.37 3.06 -3.90
N ALA A 956 -21.27 2.47 -5.10
CA ALA A 956 -22.42 1.93 -5.82
C ALA A 956 -23.18 0.84 -5.04
N ALA A 957 -22.47 0.02 -4.27
CA ALA A 957 -23.06 -1.03 -3.44
C ALA A 957 -23.79 -0.49 -2.19
N VAL A 958 -23.34 0.63 -1.62
CA VAL A 958 -23.91 1.19 -0.37
C VAL A 958 -24.98 2.26 -0.60
N LEU A 959 -25.07 2.87 -1.80
CA LEU A 959 -26.12 3.85 -2.12
C LEU A 959 -27.55 3.41 -1.78
N PRO A 960 -27.96 2.14 -2.04
CA PRO A 960 -29.29 1.68 -1.64
C PRO A 960 -29.49 1.72 -0.11
N ALA A 961 -28.47 1.46 0.70
CA ALA A 961 -28.59 1.57 2.16
C ALA A 961 -28.79 3.01 2.65
N PHE A 962 -28.17 4.00 2.00
CA PHE A 962 -28.45 5.41 2.31
C PHE A 962 -29.90 5.79 1.95
N ALA A 963 -30.41 5.29 0.83
CA ALA A 963 -31.82 5.48 0.46
C ALA A 963 -32.76 4.78 1.45
N ALA A 964 -32.44 3.55 1.84
CA ALA A 964 -33.16 2.80 2.86
C ALA A 964 -33.24 3.58 4.18
N ARG A 965 -32.11 4.18 4.59
CA ARG A 965 -32.03 4.99 5.78
C ARG A 965 -32.92 6.24 5.71
N ALA A 966 -32.96 6.92 4.56
CA ALA A 966 -33.81 8.09 4.36
C ALA A 966 -35.31 7.75 4.39
N LEU A 967 -35.69 6.55 3.94
CA LEU A 967 -37.06 6.06 3.89
C LEU A 967 -37.51 5.32 5.16
N ALA A 968 -36.60 5.08 6.12
CA ALA A 968 -36.85 4.21 7.26
C ALA A 968 -38.06 4.61 8.13
N ASP A 969 -38.41 5.90 8.19
CA ASP A 969 -39.56 6.43 8.93
C ASP A 969 -40.82 6.58 8.06
N SER A 970 -40.66 6.89 6.76
CA SER A 970 -41.78 7.23 5.86
C SER A 970 -42.30 6.04 5.05
N ASP A 971 -41.41 5.15 4.61
CA ASP A 971 -41.73 3.92 3.87
C ASP A 971 -40.79 2.76 4.29
N PRO A 972 -41.11 2.10 5.43
CA PRO A 972 -40.29 1.01 5.95
C PRO A 972 -40.18 -0.19 5.00
N ARG A 973 -41.17 -0.40 4.11
CA ARG A 973 -41.17 -1.54 3.17
C ARG A 973 -40.15 -1.30 2.06
N ALA A 974 -40.20 -0.15 1.41
CA ALA A 974 -39.20 0.23 0.40
C ALA A 974 -37.80 0.31 1.03
N ALA A 975 -37.70 0.83 2.26
CA ALA A 975 -36.44 0.86 3.00
C ALA A 975 -35.84 -0.54 3.21
N ARG A 976 -36.67 -1.51 3.59
CA ARG A 976 -36.24 -2.91 3.77
C ARG A 976 -35.72 -3.53 2.47
N GLU A 977 -36.40 -3.31 1.34
CA GLU A 977 -35.97 -3.84 0.03
C GLU A 977 -34.61 -3.24 -0.41
N LEU A 978 -34.44 -1.93 -0.27
CA LEU A 978 -33.19 -1.23 -0.59
C LEU A 978 -32.03 -1.65 0.33
N LEU A 979 -32.30 -1.89 1.62
CA LEU A 979 -31.30 -2.43 2.53
C LEU A 979 -30.80 -3.80 2.06
N PHE A 980 -31.68 -4.70 1.62
CA PHE A 980 -31.26 -6.00 1.10
C PHE A 980 -30.46 -5.92 -0.19
N GLU A 981 -30.88 -5.04 -1.10
CA GLU A 981 -30.10 -4.79 -2.32
C GLU A 981 -28.65 -4.40 -1.97
N SER A 982 -28.48 -3.53 -0.97
CA SER A 982 -27.15 -3.12 -0.51
C SER A 982 -26.36 -4.26 0.13
N VAL A 983 -26.98 -5.00 1.05
CA VAL A 983 -26.36 -6.14 1.75
C VAL A 983 -25.90 -7.21 0.75
N GLU A 984 -26.72 -7.52 -0.27
CA GLU A 984 -26.39 -8.49 -1.31
C GLU A 984 -25.22 -8.01 -2.18
N LYS A 985 -25.24 -6.74 -2.61
CA LYS A 985 -24.15 -6.16 -3.41
C LYS A 985 -22.83 -6.13 -2.64
N LEU A 986 -22.84 -5.66 -1.40
CA LEU A 986 -21.67 -5.65 -0.51
C LEU A 986 -21.16 -7.08 -0.25
N GLY A 987 -22.06 -8.05 -0.12
CA GLY A 987 -21.73 -9.47 -0.01
C GLY A 987 -21.11 -10.08 -1.28
N LYS A 988 -21.19 -9.43 -2.45
CA LYS A 988 -20.59 -9.91 -3.70
C LYS A 988 -19.30 -9.17 -4.09
N LEU A 989 -18.97 -8.08 -3.41
CA LEU A 989 -17.73 -7.34 -3.71
C LEU A 989 -16.50 -8.20 -3.44
N ASP A 990 -15.55 -8.14 -4.38
CA ASP A 990 -14.24 -8.74 -4.23
C ASP A 990 -13.46 -8.02 -3.12
N GLN A 991 -12.90 -8.79 -2.19
CA GLN A 991 -12.13 -8.27 -1.05
C GLN A 991 -10.84 -7.57 -1.50
N ILE A 992 -10.28 -7.92 -2.67
CA ILE A 992 -9.03 -7.34 -3.19
C ILE A 992 -9.28 -6.00 -3.90
N GLN A 993 -10.47 -5.79 -4.48
CA GLN A 993 -10.82 -4.56 -5.21
C GLN A 993 -11.54 -3.50 -4.37
N ALA A 994 -11.82 -3.77 -3.09
CA ALA A 994 -12.63 -2.89 -2.29
C ALA A 994 -11.89 -1.57 -1.98
N ALA A 995 -12.38 -0.49 -2.59
CA ALA A 995 -12.08 0.86 -2.16
C ALA A 995 -12.48 1.02 -0.69
N GLN A 996 -11.60 1.67 0.09
CA GLN A 996 -11.77 1.91 1.52
C GLN A 996 -13.10 2.60 1.85
N PRO A 997 -13.81 2.21 2.94
CA PRO A 997 -13.49 1.14 3.93
C PRO A 997 -13.84 -0.28 3.46
N ALA A 998 -13.34 -1.33 4.14
CA ALA A 998 -13.63 -2.72 3.78
C ALA A 998 -15.13 -3.09 3.82
N PRO A 999 -15.62 -4.02 2.96
CA PRO A 999 -17.03 -4.42 2.92
C PRO A 999 -17.54 -4.97 4.25
N ALA A 1000 -16.67 -5.62 5.02
CA ALA A 1000 -16.99 -6.15 6.35
C ALA A 1000 -17.42 -5.04 7.32
N VAL A 1001 -16.69 -3.91 7.33
CA VAL A 1001 -16.99 -2.75 8.18
C VAL A 1001 -18.30 -2.10 7.76
N VAL A 1002 -18.49 -1.89 6.45
CA VAL A 1002 -19.72 -1.27 5.93
C VAL A 1002 -20.94 -2.14 6.27
N LEU A 1003 -20.86 -3.46 6.06
CA LEU A 1003 -21.93 -4.39 6.45
C LEU A 1003 -22.22 -4.35 7.96
N ALA A 1004 -21.19 -4.28 8.81
CA ALA A 1004 -21.35 -4.17 10.25
C ALA A 1004 -22.05 -2.85 10.66
N ARG A 1005 -21.73 -1.73 10.00
CA ARG A 1005 -22.43 -0.44 10.19
C ARG A 1005 -23.90 -0.50 9.77
N LEU A 1006 -24.30 -1.42 8.87
CA LEU A 1006 -25.69 -1.64 8.49
C LEU A 1006 -26.49 -2.51 9.47
N VAL A 1007 -25.83 -3.24 10.38
CA VAL A 1007 -26.52 -4.14 11.33
C VAL A 1007 -27.55 -3.40 12.21
N PRO A 1008 -27.28 -2.21 12.79
CA PRO A 1008 -28.30 -1.46 13.54
C PRO A 1008 -29.55 -1.13 12.71
N LEU A 1009 -29.37 -0.75 11.44
CA LEU A 1009 -30.49 -0.47 10.53
C LEU A 1009 -31.25 -1.75 10.18
N ALA A 1010 -30.54 -2.88 10.02
CA ALA A 1010 -31.15 -4.19 9.84
C ALA A 1010 -31.97 -4.62 11.08
N VAL A 1011 -31.44 -4.46 12.29
CA VAL A 1011 -32.18 -4.73 13.54
C VAL A 1011 -33.47 -3.92 13.62
N ARG A 1012 -33.46 -2.69 13.11
CA ARG A 1012 -34.64 -1.82 13.10
C ARG A 1012 -35.67 -2.19 12.02
N LEU A 1013 -35.23 -2.42 10.79
CA LEU A 1013 -36.12 -2.60 9.63
C LEU A 1013 -36.52 -4.06 9.39
N ASP A 1014 -35.64 -5.01 9.73
CA ASP A 1014 -35.89 -6.46 9.62
C ASP A 1014 -35.08 -7.25 10.67
N PRO A 1015 -35.59 -7.33 11.91
CA PRO A 1015 -34.96 -8.07 13.00
C PRO A 1015 -34.65 -9.54 12.63
N ASP A 1016 -35.45 -10.17 11.77
CA ASP A 1016 -35.29 -11.58 11.41
C ASP A 1016 -34.05 -11.82 10.56
N ARG A 1017 -33.63 -10.84 9.75
CA ARG A 1017 -32.46 -10.93 8.86
C ARG A 1017 -31.20 -10.30 9.44
N ALA A 1018 -31.32 -9.53 10.52
CA ALA A 1018 -30.19 -8.90 11.19
C ALA A 1018 -29.07 -9.89 11.61
N PRO A 1019 -29.36 -11.09 12.15
CA PRO A 1019 -28.32 -12.10 12.44
C PRO A 1019 -27.53 -12.51 11.19
N SER A 1020 -28.20 -12.73 10.06
CA SER A 1020 -27.52 -13.08 8.81
C SER A 1020 -26.67 -11.94 8.27
N CYS A 1021 -27.10 -10.68 8.48
CA CYS A 1021 -26.31 -9.50 8.13
C CYS A 1021 -25.01 -9.44 8.94
N LEU A 1022 -25.08 -9.68 10.26
CA LEU A 1022 -23.91 -9.73 11.14
C LEU A 1022 -22.93 -10.84 10.71
N TRP A 1023 -23.42 -12.05 10.49
CA TRP A 1023 -22.57 -13.14 10.02
C TRP A 1023 -21.96 -12.87 8.65
N LEU A 1024 -22.72 -12.24 7.74
CA LEU A 1024 -22.21 -11.85 6.43
C LEU A 1024 -21.08 -10.82 6.58
N ALA A 1025 -21.23 -9.82 7.46
CA ALA A 1025 -20.16 -8.86 7.76
C ALA A 1025 -18.87 -9.56 8.20
N LEU A 1026 -18.95 -10.48 9.17
CA LEU A 1026 -17.80 -11.26 9.65
C LEU A 1026 -17.16 -12.13 8.56
N SER A 1027 -17.97 -12.68 7.65
CA SER A 1027 -17.49 -13.50 6.54
C SER A 1027 -16.69 -12.71 5.48
N ARG A 1028 -16.88 -11.39 5.43
CA ARG A 1028 -16.26 -10.51 4.43
C ARG A 1028 -14.92 -9.92 4.89
N ARG A 1029 -14.42 -10.30 6.06
CA ARG A 1029 -13.09 -9.91 6.52
C ARG A 1029 -12.01 -10.37 5.53
N PRO A 1030 -11.03 -9.52 5.18
CA PRO A 1030 -9.89 -9.95 4.38
C PRO A 1030 -9.05 -10.96 5.16
N PRO A 1031 -8.43 -11.96 4.50
CA PRO A 1031 -7.49 -12.87 5.15
C PRO A 1031 -6.33 -12.11 5.81
N LEU A 1032 -5.84 -12.64 6.93
CA LEU A 1032 -4.58 -12.20 7.50
C LEU A 1032 -3.45 -12.70 6.59
N PRO A 1033 -2.40 -11.93 6.32
CA PRO A 1033 -1.35 -12.39 5.43
C PRO A 1033 -0.47 -13.45 6.11
N ASP A 1034 -0.03 -14.48 5.37
CA ASP A 1034 0.93 -15.52 5.81
C ASP A 1034 2.26 -14.93 6.34
N ARG A 1035 2.59 -13.71 5.90
CA ARG A 1035 3.78 -12.93 6.28
C ARG A 1035 3.38 -11.47 6.41
N GLU A 1036 3.88 -10.79 7.43
CA GLU A 1036 3.73 -9.33 7.47
C GLU A 1036 4.46 -8.70 6.29
N LEU A 1037 3.68 -8.14 5.36
CA LEU A 1037 4.18 -7.15 4.41
C LEU A 1037 4.68 -5.93 5.19
N SER A 1038 5.65 -5.21 4.62
CA SER A 1038 6.25 -4.02 5.23
C SER A 1038 5.17 -3.14 5.92
N PRO A 1039 5.29 -2.88 7.23
CA PRO A 1039 4.25 -2.19 8.01
C PRO A 1039 3.96 -0.74 7.57
N VAL A 1040 4.81 -0.24 6.68
CA VAL A 1040 4.77 1.10 6.11
C VAL A 1040 3.70 1.20 5.02
N LEU A 1041 3.23 0.07 4.47
CA LEU A 1041 2.22 0.07 3.43
C LEU A 1041 0.86 0.51 4.02
N PRO A 1042 0.26 1.62 3.53
CA PRO A 1042 -1.01 2.14 4.04
C PRO A 1042 -2.13 1.09 4.08
N ASP A 1043 -2.18 0.18 3.11
CA ASP A 1043 -3.20 -0.86 3.01
C ASP A 1043 -3.15 -1.88 4.15
N VAL A 1044 -1.95 -2.17 4.70
CA VAL A 1044 -1.77 -3.10 5.82
C VAL A 1044 -2.28 -2.45 7.11
N ARG A 1045 -1.91 -1.20 7.35
CA ARG A 1045 -2.35 -0.46 8.55
C ARG A 1045 -3.85 -0.25 8.57
N GLN A 1046 -4.43 0.12 7.42
CA GLN A 1046 -5.87 0.28 7.29
C GLN A 1046 -6.63 -1.02 7.55
N ARG A 1047 -6.08 -2.18 7.19
CA ARG A 1047 -6.68 -3.49 7.50
C ARG A 1047 -6.84 -3.71 9.01
N TYR A 1048 -5.84 -3.35 9.82
CA TYR A 1048 -5.91 -3.48 11.27
C TYR A 1048 -6.90 -2.49 11.89
N LEU A 1049 -7.01 -1.28 11.33
CA LEU A 1049 -8.07 -0.34 11.72
C LEU A 1049 -9.47 -0.90 11.41
N ASP A 1050 -9.67 -1.45 10.22
CA ASP A 1050 -10.93 -2.06 9.82
C ASP A 1050 -11.32 -3.23 10.74
N LEU A 1051 -10.35 -4.05 11.17
CA LEU A 1051 -10.59 -5.12 12.15
C LEU A 1051 -10.92 -4.56 13.53
N ALA A 1052 -10.23 -3.51 13.99
CA ALA A 1052 -10.52 -2.87 15.26
C ALA A 1052 -11.94 -2.26 15.27
N GLU A 1053 -12.33 -1.61 14.18
CA GLU A 1053 -13.68 -1.08 13.98
C GLU A 1053 -14.73 -2.19 13.94
N LEU A 1054 -14.49 -3.23 13.15
CA LEU A 1054 -15.40 -4.35 13.05
C LEU A 1054 -15.61 -5.04 14.41
N ALA A 1055 -14.55 -5.19 15.21
CA ALA A 1055 -14.65 -5.72 16.56
C ALA A 1055 -15.52 -4.83 17.47
N ALA A 1056 -15.30 -3.50 17.44
CA ALA A 1056 -16.11 -2.55 18.20
C ALA A 1056 -17.60 -2.56 17.79
N LEU A 1057 -17.90 -2.68 16.49
CA LEU A 1057 -19.28 -2.79 15.99
C LEU A 1057 -19.93 -4.13 16.34
N THR A 1058 -19.16 -5.22 16.28
CA THR A 1058 -19.64 -6.59 16.55
C THR A 1058 -19.88 -6.83 18.04
N SER A 1059 -19.09 -6.22 18.92
CA SER A 1059 -19.14 -6.43 20.37
C SER A 1059 -20.50 -6.08 20.98
N ARG A 1060 -21.23 -5.18 20.34
CA ARG A 1060 -22.59 -4.80 20.69
C ARG A 1060 -23.60 -5.95 20.55
N TYR A 1061 -23.32 -6.94 19.71
CA TYR A 1061 -24.25 -8.04 19.43
C TYR A 1061 -23.67 -9.40 19.83
N ASP A 1062 -22.37 -9.61 19.62
CA ASP A 1062 -21.67 -10.84 19.97
C ASP A 1062 -20.22 -10.51 20.39
N ARG A 1063 -19.98 -10.50 21.70
CA ARG A 1063 -18.66 -10.20 22.26
C ARG A 1063 -17.64 -11.29 21.95
N ALA A 1064 -18.06 -12.56 22.04
CA ALA A 1064 -17.17 -13.68 21.77
C ALA A 1064 -16.72 -13.69 20.31
N ALA A 1065 -17.56 -13.22 19.39
CA ALA A 1065 -17.18 -12.99 18.01
C ALA A 1065 -16.22 -11.80 17.88
N ALA A 1066 -16.51 -10.68 18.55
CA ALA A 1066 -15.63 -9.50 18.54
C ALA A 1066 -14.22 -9.79 19.07
N GLU A 1067 -14.08 -10.65 20.08
CA GLU A 1067 -12.77 -11.11 20.59
C GLU A 1067 -11.93 -11.79 19.51
N VAL A 1068 -12.55 -12.66 18.70
CA VAL A 1068 -11.86 -13.34 17.58
C VAL A 1068 -11.45 -12.33 16.51
N VAL A 1069 -12.30 -11.34 16.20
CA VAL A 1069 -11.98 -10.27 15.24
C VAL A 1069 -10.84 -9.38 15.74
N PHE A 1070 -10.79 -9.11 17.05
CA PHE A 1070 -9.81 -8.19 17.64
C PHE A 1070 -8.46 -8.85 17.95
N ALA A 1071 -8.41 -10.17 18.16
CA ALA A 1071 -7.19 -10.88 18.54
C ALA A 1071 -5.97 -10.60 17.63
N PRO A 1072 -6.10 -10.56 16.29
CA PRO A 1072 -4.98 -10.19 15.40
C PRO A 1072 -4.50 -8.75 15.60
N VAL A 1073 -5.41 -7.82 15.91
CA VAL A 1073 -5.09 -6.42 16.20
C VAL A 1073 -4.29 -6.33 17.50
N ALA A 1074 -4.78 -7.00 18.55
CA ALA A 1074 -4.12 -7.05 19.85
C ALA A 1074 -2.70 -7.64 19.75
N ALA A 1075 -2.53 -8.72 18.98
CA ALA A 1075 -1.22 -9.29 18.70
C ALA A 1075 -0.30 -8.26 18.01
N ARG A 1076 -0.81 -7.50 17.02
CA ARG A 1076 0.02 -6.57 16.25
C ARG A 1076 0.49 -5.33 17.01
N LEU A 1077 -0.28 -4.86 18.00
CA LEU A 1077 -0.05 -3.59 18.71
C LEU A 1077 1.39 -3.45 19.23
N ALA A 1078 1.96 -4.49 19.84
CA ALA A 1078 3.33 -4.45 20.36
C ALA A 1078 4.38 -4.15 19.27
N ALA A 1079 4.18 -4.65 18.05
CA ALA A 1079 5.09 -4.41 16.94
C ALA A 1079 4.90 -3.04 16.27
N LEU A 1080 3.78 -2.33 16.53
CA LEU A 1080 3.60 -0.96 16.02
C LEU A 1080 4.48 0.02 16.79
N ASP A 1081 4.73 -0.24 18.08
CA ASP A 1081 5.58 0.58 18.92
C ASP A 1081 7.05 0.64 18.42
N ASP A 1082 7.54 -0.46 17.84
CA ASP A 1082 8.89 -0.58 17.28
C ASP A 1082 9.06 0.11 15.90
N GLU A 1083 8.02 0.79 15.40
CA GLU A 1083 8.04 1.49 14.12
C GLU A 1083 8.66 2.89 14.26
N PRO A 1084 9.29 3.45 13.19
CA PRO A 1084 9.93 4.77 13.25
C PRO A 1084 8.99 5.93 13.65
N CYS A 1085 7.68 5.71 13.60
CA CYS A 1085 6.64 6.66 13.95
C CYS A 1085 5.95 6.36 15.30
N GLY A 1086 6.51 5.46 16.12
CA GLY A 1086 5.82 4.89 17.27
C GLY A 1086 4.50 4.24 16.83
N LEU A 1087 3.44 4.42 17.62
CA LEU A 1087 2.12 3.85 17.34
C LEU A 1087 1.44 4.37 16.05
N GLY A 1088 2.02 5.35 15.37
CA GLY A 1088 1.52 5.89 14.11
C GLY A 1088 0.15 6.57 14.23
N ASN A 1089 -0.41 7.02 13.11
CA ASN A 1089 -1.74 7.69 13.11
C ASN A 1089 -2.87 6.73 13.53
N GLU A 1090 -2.63 5.42 13.41
CA GLU A 1090 -3.61 4.36 13.62
C GLU A 1090 -3.70 3.93 15.08
N GLY A 1091 -2.61 3.97 15.84
CA GLY A 1091 -2.57 3.55 17.24
C GLY A 1091 -3.64 4.17 18.13
N PRO A 1092 -3.77 5.51 18.19
CA PRO A 1092 -4.84 6.17 18.92
C PRO A 1092 -6.24 5.68 18.51
N ALA A 1093 -6.49 5.45 17.22
CA ALA A 1093 -7.78 4.94 16.74
C ALA A 1093 -8.02 3.49 17.16
N ILE A 1094 -6.99 2.64 17.16
CA ILE A 1094 -7.07 1.25 17.65
C ILE A 1094 -7.37 1.22 19.15
N PHE A 1095 -6.74 2.08 19.96
CA PHE A 1095 -7.04 2.15 21.40
C PHE A 1095 -8.43 2.71 21.70
N ARG A 1096 -8.91 3.66 20.89
CA ARG A 1096 -10.31 4.10 20.92
C ARG A 1096 -11.27 2.93 20.62
N ALA A 1097 -10.99 2.14 19.59
CA ALA A 1097 -11.76 0.96 19.24
C ALA A 1097 -11.76 -0.10 20.36
N ALA A 1098 -10.58 -0.40 20.91
CA ALA A 1098 -10.39 -1.34 22.00
C ALA A 1098 -11.18 -0.91 23.25
N GLY A 1099 -11.17 0.39 23.59
CA GLY A 1099 -11.93 0.93 24.71
C GLY A 1099 -13.45 0.86 24.50
N ALA A 1100 -13.93 0.95 23.26
CA ALA A 1100 -15.34 0.73 22.92
C ALA A 1100 -15.73 -0.75 23.01
N PHE A 1101 -14.78 -1.67 22.80
CA PHE A 1101 -14.95 -3.11 22.93
C PHE A 1101 -14.91 -3.59 24.40
N ASP A 1102 -13.81 -3.31 25.10
CA ASP A 1102 -13.57 -3.70 26.50
C ASP A 1102 -12.50 -2.81 27.14
N ALA A 1103 -12.92 -1.99 28.11
CA ALA A 1103 -12.04 -1.07 28.81
C ALA A 1103 -10.87 -1.76 29.55
N ARG A 1104 -11.09 -2.95 30.12
CA ARG A 1104 -10.04 -3.70 30.85
C ARG A 1104 -9.03 -4.30 29.87
N ALA A 1105 -9.51 -4.90 28.79
CA ALA A 1105 -8.64 -5.45 27.76
C ALA A 1105 -7.79 -4.34 27.10
N ALA A 1106 -8.40 -3.20 26.77
CA ALA A 1106 -7.69 -2.04 26.21
C ALA A 1106 -6.63 -1.50 27.17
N ARG A 1107 -6.95 -1.42 28.47
CA ARG A 1107 -5.99 -1.00 29.49
C ARG A 1107 -4.83 -1.98 29.63
N ALA A 1108 -5.10 -3.27 29.69
CA ALA A 1108 -4.06 -4.30 29.79
C ALA A 1108 -3.11 -4.28 28.58
N LEU A 1109 -3.65 -4.08 27.37
CA LEU A 1109 -2.84 -3.94 26.16
C LEU A 1109 -1.95 -2.69 26.22
N LEU A 1110 -2.49 -1.57 26.68
CA LEU A 1110 -1.74 -0.33 26.83
C LEU A 1110 -0.63 -0.46 27.89
N ASP A 1111 -0.92 -1.09 29.03
CA ASP A 1111 0.05 -1.29 30.10
C ASP A 1111 1.20 -2.22 29.68
N ALA A 1112 0.94 -3.16 28.78
CA ALA A 1112 1.94 -4.09 28.24
C ALA A 1112 2.91 -3.43 27.23
N LEU A 1113 2.60 -2.26 26.68
CA LEU A 1113 3.52 -1.52 25.82
C LEU A 1113 4.69 -0.94 26.63
N PRO A 1114 5.93 -0.91 26.11
CA PRO A 1114 7.02 -0.19 26.76
C PRO A 1114 6.76 1.34 26.74
N GLU A 1115 7.55 2.15 27.45
CA GLU A 1115 7.45 3.62 27.32
C GLU A 1115 8.18 4.10 26.07
N ASP A 1116 7.63 5.11 25.39
CA ASP A 1116 8.12 5.53 24.08
C ASP A 1116 9.56 6.08 24.11
N PRO A 1117 10.37 5.82 23.08
CA PRO A 1117 11.58 6.58 22.85
C PRO A 1117 11.24 8.05 22.48
N PRO A 1118 12.18 9.00 22.67
CA PRO A 1118 11.97 10.38 22.25
C PRO A 1118 11.70 10.47 20.74
N PRO A 1119 10.79 11.37 20.29
CA PRO A 1119 10.41 11.49 18.89
C PRO A 1119 11.61 11.90 18.02
N LEU A 1120 11.60 11.45 16.76
CA LEU A 1120 12.59 11.89 15.76
C LEU A 1120 12.35 13.38 15.42
N ASP A 1121 13.41 14.19 15.42
CA ASP A 1121 13.32 15.63 15.13
C ASP A 1121 12.93 15.91 13.67
N GLY A 1122 11.79 16.58 13.46
CA GLY A 1122 11.41 17.29 12.21
C GLY A 1122 10.23 16.71 11.39
N ARG A 1123 9.48 17.59 10.70
CA ARG A 1123 8.56 17.20 9.59
C ARG A 1123 9.40 16.85 8.37
N GLN A 1124 9.35 15.60 7.91
CA GLN A 1124 10.08 15.17 6.72
C GLN A 1124 9.38 15.68 5.44
N ALA A 1125 10.14 16.37 4.58
CA ALA A 1125 9.65 16.89 3.31
C ALA A 1125 9.37 15.74 2.31
N GLY A 1126 8.25 15.81 1.57
CA GLY A 1126 7.93 14.87 0.48
C GLY A 1126 7.00 13.70 0.82
N PHE A 1127 6.40 13.66 2.02
CA PHE A 1127 5.55 12.54 2.47
C PHE A 1127 4.11 12.97 2.85
N PRO A 1128 3.14 12.02 2.83
CA PRO A 1128 1.84 12.24 3.48
C PRO A 1128 2.03 12.57 4.97
N ASN A 1129 1.13 13.35 5.56
CA ASN A 1129 1.18 13.82 6.95
C ASN A 1129 1.19 12.68 8.00
N PHE A 1130 2.28 11.95 8.17
CA PHE A 1130 2.47 10.98 9.26
C PHE A 1130 3.02 11.68 10.49
N ARG A 1131 2.34 11.54 11.63
CA ARG A 1131 2.78 12.06 12.94
C ARG A 1131 3.31 10.90 13.78
N HIS A 1132 4.36 11.16 14.55
CA HIS A 1132 4.78 10.25 15.61
C HIS A 1132 3.71 10.27 16.71
N HIS A 1133 3.15 9.11 17.06
CA HIS A 1133 2.19 9.01 18.17
C HIS A 1133 2.76 8.13 19.29
N SER A 1134 2.66 8.65 20.51
CA SER A 1134 3.19 8.09 21.74
C SER A 1134 2.16 7.21 22.48
N LYS A 1135 2.62 6.30 23.33
CA LYS A 1135 1.85 5.67 24.41
C LYS A 1135 1.12 6.71 25.26
N ALA A 1136 1.69 7.90 25.49
CA ALA A 1136 0.99 9.00 26.15
C ALA A 1136 -0.25 9.48 25.37
N GLU A 1137 -0.15 9.62 24.05
CA GLU A 1137 -1.32 9.93 23.20
C GLU A 1137 -2.32 8.77 23.15
N ALA A 1138 -1.85 7.52 23.17
CA ALA A 1138 -2.74 6.37 23.30
C ALA A 1138 -3.49 6.33 24.65
N ARG A 1139 -2.85 6.73 25.76
CA ARG A 1139 -3.52 6.94 27.06
C ARG A 1139 -4.63 7.97 26.94
N VAL A 1140 -4.37 9.10 26.29
CA VAL A 1140 -5.37 10.17 26.08
C VAL A 1140 -6.52 9.67 25.20
N ALA A 1141 -6.21 8.96 24.12
CA ALA A 1141 -7.20 8.42 23.19
C ALA A 1141 -8.11 7.37 23.85
N LEU A 1142 -7.54 6.45 24.64
CA LEU A 1142 -8.31 5.49 25.42
C LEU A 1142 -9.18 6.21 26.48
N ALA A 1143 -8.60 7.17 27.20
CA ALA A 1143 -9.34 7.95 28.20
C ALA A 1143 -10.49 8.74 27.58
N GLU A 1144 -10.33 9.28 26.36
CA GLU A 1144 -11.39 9.97 25.63
C GLU A 1144 -12.59 9.05 25.40
N VAL A 1145 -12.38 7.86 24.83
CA VAL A 1145 -13.49 6.93 24.58
C VAL A 1145 -14.13 6.42 25.86
N LEU A 1146 -13.34 6.15 26.91
CA LEU A 1146 -13.89 5.73 28.19
C LEU A 1146 -14.63 6.87 28.91
N GLY A 1147 -14.21 8.12 28.72
CA GLY A 1147 -14.91 9.30 29.20
C GLY A 1147 -16.25 9.50 28.50
N LEU A 1148 -16.37 9.12 27.23
CA LEU A 1148 -17.62 9.24 26.48
C LEU A 1148 -18.70 8.27 27.01
N PRO A 1149 -19.98 8.70 26.98
CA PRO A 1149 -21.11 7.81 27.14
C PRO A 1149 -21.06 6.63 26.17
N PRO A 1150 -21.40 5.39 26.60
CA PRO A 1150 -21.33 4.20 25.74
C PRO A 1150 -21.97 4.37 24.36
N ARG A 1151 -23.10 5.10 24.28
CA ARG A 1151 -23.81 5.40 23.03
C ARG A 1151 -23.05 6.32 22.05
N LEU A 1152 -22.06 7.09 22.52
CA LEU A 1152 -21.23 7.99 21.70
C LEU A 1152 -19.90 7.36 21.29
N ARG A 1153 -19.51 6.21 21.87
CA ARG A 1153 -18.20 5.59 21.69
C ARG A 1153 -17.93 5.02 20.31
N LEU A 1154 -18.96 4.67 19.54
CA LEU A 1154 -18.76 4.09 18.21
C LEU A 1154 -18.46 5.15 17.14
N ARG A 1155 -18.69 6.43 17.43
CA ARG A 1155 -18.50 7.55 16.48
C ARG A 1155 -17.06 8.07 16.45
N GLU A 1156 -16.49 8.26 17.63
CA GLU A 1156 -15.24 9.01 17.83
C GLU A 1156 -13.96 8.23 17.45
N PRO A 1157 -13.88 6.88 17.52
CA PRO A 1157 -12.68 6.14 17.16
C PRO A 1157 -12.22 6.32 15.70
N PHE A 1158 -13.17 6.49 14.77
CA PHE A 1158 -12.94 6.34 13.33
C PHE A 1158 -13.33 7.56 12.49
N MET A 1159 -13.51 8.73 13.11
CA MET A 1159 -13.67 9.96 12.32
C MET A 1159 -12.36 10.23 11.55
N PRO A 1160 -12.41 10.36 10.22
CA PRO A 1160 -11.21 10.62 9.43
C PRO A 1160 -10.62 11.99 9.81
N ILE A 1161 -9.30 12.11 9.74
CA ILE A 1161 -8.54 13.33 10.10
C ILE A 1161 -9.02 14.57 9.29
N GLY A 1162 -9.69 14.36 8.15
CA GLY A 1162 -10.31 15.41 7.31
C GLY A 1162 -11.80 15.67 7.56
N GLY A 1163 -12.43 15.05 8.56
CA GLY A 1163 -13.81 15.34 9.00
C GLY A 1163 -14.96 14.86 8.11
N ASP A 1164 -14.70 14.37 6.90
CA ASP A 1164 -15.74 13.88 5.98
C ASP A 1164 -15.89 12.35 6.04
N ASP A 1165 -16.54 11.83 7.09
CA ASP A 1165 -17.07 10.46 7.09
C ASP A 1165 -18.41 10.41 6.33
N TRP A 1166 -18.33 10.08 5.03
CA TRP A 1166 -19.51 9.95 4.18
C TRP A 1166 -20.45 8.79 4.60
N LEU A 1167 -19.99 7.86 5.45
CA LEU A 1167 -20.80 6.78 6.00
C LEU A 1167 -21.57 7.17 7.27
N GLU A 1168 -21.30 8.35 7.87
CA GLU A 1168 -21.93 8.81 9.13
C GLU A 1168 -23.48 8.75 9.06
N VAL A 1169 -24.05 8.91 7.88
CA VAL A 1169 -25.51 8.89 7.66
C VAL A 1169 -26.12 7.51 7.92
N LEU A 1170 -25.35 6.42 7.73
CA LEU A 1170 -25.82 5.04 7.89
C LEU A 1170 -25.90 4.61 9.36
N ASP A 1171 -25.12 5.24 10.23
CA ASP A 1171 -25.06 4.85 11.63
C ASP A 1171 -26.40 5.17 12.33
N ASP A 1172 -27.25 4.15 12.52
CA ASP A 1172 -28.40 4.22 13.41
C ASP A 1172 -27.91 4.02 14.85
N ARG A 1173 -27.36 5.11 15.39
CA ARG A 1173 -26.66 5.23 16.69
C ARG A 1173 -27.54 4.83 17.87
N GLY A 1174 -27.65 3.52 18.10
CA GLY A 1174 -27.98 2.91 19.38
C GLY A 1174 -29.22 3.48 20.07
N MET A 1175 -30.33 2.74 19.99
CA MET A 1175 -31.55 2.97 20.77
C MET A 1175 -31.26 3.46 22.19
N GLY A 1176 -31.94 4.56 22.53
CA GLY A 1176 -31.74 5.38 23.72
C GLY A 1176 -31.51 6.84 23.30
N ARG A 1177 -32.59 7.55 22.91
CA ARG A 1177 -32.56 9.03 22.96
C ARG A 1177 -32.06 9.42 24.35
N ILE A 1178 -31.45 10.59 24.53
CA ILE A 1178 -31.21 11.09 25.89
C ILE A 1178 -32.58 11.13 26.62
N GLU A 1179 -32.83 10.13 27.45
CA GLU A 1179 -34.02 9.98 28.27
C GLU A 1179 -33.72 10.56 29.64
N GLY A 1180 -34.12 11.82 29.79
CA GLY A 1180 -34.58 12.38 31.06
C GLY A 1180 -36.02 12.89 30.87
N PRO A 1181 -36.77 13.16 31.95
CA PRO A 1181 -38.09 13.78 31.84
C PRO A 1181 -38.08 15.04 30.97
#